data_AF-A0A9E6B0M1-F1
#
_entry.id   AF-A0A9E6B0M1-F1
#
_cell.length_a   1.000
_cell.length_b   1.000
_cell.length_c   1.000
_cell.angle_alpha   90.00
_cell.angle_beta   90.00
_cell.angle_gamma   90.00
#
_symmetry.space_group_name_H-M   'P 1'
#
loop_
_entity.id
_entity.type
_entity.pdbx_description
1 polymer ?
#
loop_
_entity_poly.entity_id
_entity_poly.type
_entity_poly.pdbx_seq_one_letter_code
_entity_poly.pdbx_strand_id
1 'polypeptide(L)'
;MKNSENYDKLKESRNVTLENACEVINKIEDRKQSDITNKNQQKLENIKDKIEQDVNKFAENLGNSIQLLNEMQDNKIGVVWHKPDKPHANGTKDLIRDARNVTKDIKELQKDSGEKYGMQILNSIRGAIDLLDDPNSKIDEENKAVAKKYFMKLANEVIDKALYEPDSLKKDIKGYNSKIVFALNDAGVGKSEKETTKMLQFAREAAGLKDEHYNISTLISQKDSWGQERTVIQSDVMLPSLTAKQQQEYKAIANVSSKRNLNNKDLLATLPKWFQKLKPHERSLMHAHAQNIADGKRVISSQFLTKLPGLRNAYEKNLSVVKDQREEDFLRIIAVDKNDLFQREDLGSNPKYDKLPEWFKKLDQGTQFEILDEAKEIGRNKEKRSVDFLKKLEDYSKDFVSKKSPGITKNDLKTKLSNLHCGTPATKIELGDKQAEIDIVKENLKQLQMFQRPGETINLNILNTNLGSEKFIFDQIMKATEELNAGEEKEQFTVTNSAINAARFFTSRQNEVFKDTLVIIGKNIENEKLSDVAIYLKEGKSSKSEALKQIEELAKTEPEYANDLKTAVEARELIDSSNTKFNKHKHANLELSAKMSYLLNAVRDDKRYISKGADKIIKHIVDFCKSGKDRTGINKAETDRNAIANALDVDPKSEVGKENLLLQASGNHEQSMAGTQGGMLGCHSLKDKSFKMIAFIRENKTIRKIFAQKSAHHNSKVKYHKIPSPKKLYRPIKYTYDLIKTSIKRYKLKKEYKNVKNEIKENIAKEKEQQKSLLKTDISSKEVDQNQKDVNKVLIKESRQSREQIEKNIKTRETREIANHKREESLNLIRKFSKKDLELLNECLLG
;
A
#
# COMPACT_ATOMS: atom_id res chain seq x y z
N MET A 1 26.77 47.07 -50.69
CA MET A 1 27.37 47.27 -49.34
C MET A 1 26.37 47.82 -48.32
N LYS A 2 25.67 48.95 -48.54
CA LYS A 2 24.70 49.49 -47.55
C LYS A 2 23.53 48.55 -47.17
N ASN A 3 23.15 47.58 -48.00
CA ASN A 3 22.11 46.60 -47.68
C ASN A 3 22.57 45.42 -46.80
N SER A 4 23.88 45.12 -46.71
CA SER A 4 24.36 44.05 -45.80
C SER A 4 24.51 44.55 -44.37
N GLU A 5 25.00 45.77 -44.16
CA GLU A 5 25.08 46.37 -42.81
C GLU A 5 23.72 46.54 -42.14
N ASN A 6 22.67 46.88 -42.90
CA ASN A 6 21.32 46.97 -42.35
C ASN A 6 20.73 45.58 -42.02
N TYR A 7 21.10 44.55 -42.77
CA TYR A 7 20.68 43.18 -42.49
C TYR A 7 21.35 42.62 -41.23
N ASP A 8 22.65 42.89 -41.06
CA ASP A 8 23.41 42.47 -39.87
C ASP A 8 22.90 43.17 -38.60
N LYS A 9 22.60 44.47 -38.67
CA LYS A 9 21.98 45.22 -37.55
C LYS A 9 20.56 44.72 -37.20
N LEU A 10 19.76 44.36 -38.20
CA LEU A 10 18.43 43.76 -37.98
C LEU A 10 18.53 42.36 -37.35
N LYS A 11 19.52 41.56 -37.76
CA LYS A 11 19.78 40.23 -37.19
C LYS A 11 20.25 40.34 -35.74
N GLU A 12 21.12 41.30 -35.44
CA GLU A 12 21.61 41.57 -34.09
C GLU A 12 20.50 42.08 -33.17
N SER A 13 19.67 43.02 -33.62
CA SER A 13 18.49 43.50 -32.88
C SER A 13 17.47 42.39 -32.61
N ARG A 14 17.23 41.50 -33.58
CA ARG A 14 16.35 40.32 -33.41
C ARG A 14 16.92 39.33 -32.40
N ASN A 15 18.22 39.08 -32.42
CA ASN A 15 18.89 38.19 -31.46
C ASN A 15 18.81 38.73 -30.03
N VAL A 16 19.08 40.03 -29.83
CA VAL A 16 18.94 40.69 -28.52
C VAL A 16 17.49 40.63 -28.01
N THR A 17 16.51 40.79 -28.90
CA THR A 17 15.08 40.68 -28.53
C THR A 17 14.69 39.26 -28.14
N LEU A 18 15.22 38.24 -28.84
CA LEU A 18 15.01 36.83 -28.50
C LEU A 18 15.69 36.45 -27.17
N GLU A 19 16.91 36.93 -26.92
CA GLU A 19 17.62 36.72 -25.65
C GLU A 19 16.86 37.34 -24.47
N ASN A 20 16.39 38.58 -24.62
CA ASN A 20 15.57 39.25 -23.61
C ASN A 20 14.23 38.54 -23.36
N ALA A 21 13.58 38.03 -24.42
CA ALA A 21 12.35 37.25 -24.29
C ALA A 21 12.59 35.92 -23.55
N CYS A 22 13.67 35.21 -23.87
CA CYS A 22 14.09 34.00 -23.15
C CYS A 22 14.40 34.30 -21.68
N GLU A 23 15.07 35.41 -21.36
CA GLU A 23 15.35 35.80 -19.99
C GLU A 23 14.06 36.10 -19.19
N VAL A 24 13.09 36.77 -19.81
CA VAL A 24 11.78 37.04 -19.20
C VAL A 24 10.98 35.75 -19.00
N ILE A 25 10.97 34.83 -19.97
CA ILE A 25 10.32 33.52 -19.85
C ILE A 25 10.95 32.73 -18.71
N ASN A 26 12.28 32.65 -18.64
CA ASN A 26 13.00 31.97 -17.56
C ASN A 26 12.64 32.59 -16.20
N LYS A 27 12.61 33.93 -16.07
CA LYS A 27 12.20 34.61 -14.82
C LYS A 27 10.74 34.32 -14.44
N ILE A 28 9.83 34.16 -15.41
CA ILE A 28 8.42 33.80 -15.15
C ILE A 28 8.32 32.33 -14.71
N GLU A 29 9.04 31.43 -15.36
CA GLU A 29 9.12 30.01 -14.97
C GLU A 29 9.71 29.85 -13.58
N ASP A 30 10.79 30.56 -13.27
CA ASP A 30 11.42 30.58 -11.94
C ASP A 30 10.44 31.08 -10.87
N ARG A 31 9.66 32.14 -11.17
CA ARG A 31 8.61 32.64 -10.25
C ARG A 31 7.50 31.61 -10.04
N LYS A 32 6.98 30.98 -11.11
CA LYS A 32 5.96 29.92 -11.01
C LYS A 32 6.47 28.74 -10.20
N GLN A 33 7.72 28.31 -10.44
CA GLN A 33 8.35 27.22 -9.71
C GLN A 33 8.54 27.58 -8.23
N SER A 34 8.93 28.83 -7.93
CA SER A 34 9.02 29.36 -6.57
C SER A 34 7.65 29.36 -5.86
N ASP A 35 6.60 29.84 -6.53
CA ASP A 35 5.23 29.85 -5.97
C ASP A 35 4.71 28.43 -5.69
N ILE A 36 4.96 27.48 -6.60
CA ILE A 36 4.63 26.07 -6.40
C ILE A 36 5.43 25.48 -5.24
N THR A 37 6.72 25.79 -5.15
CA THR A 37 7.58 25.34 -4.06
C THR A 37 7.08 25.87 -2.72
N ASN A 38 6.71 27.15 -2.65
CA ASN A 38 6.13 27.77 -1.45
C ASN A 38 4.79 27.13 -1.06
N LYS A 39 3.90 26.85 -2.03
CA LYS A 39 2.62 26.14 -1.79
C LYS A 39 2.84 24.71 -1.29
N ASN A 40 3.79 23.99 -1.88
CA ASN A 40 4.13 22.62 -1.48
C ASN A 40 4.76 22.60 -0.09
N GLN A 41 5.62 23.57 0.21
CA GLN A 41 6.22 23.73 1.53
C GLN A 41 5.15 24.08 2.58
N GLN A 42 4.22 24.99 2.27
CA GLN A 42 3.09 25.29 3.14
C GLN A 42 2.19 24.06 3.35
N LYS A 43 1.96 23.24 2.33
CA LYS A 43 1.23 21.96 2.47
C LYS A 43 1.98 20.96 3.34
N LEU A 44 3.29 20.83 3.15
CA LEU A 44 4.13 19.96 3.96
C LEU A 44 4.09 20.39 5.43
N GLU A 45 4.17 21.69 5.68
CA GLU A 45 4.08 22.27 7.01
C GLU A 45 2.69 22.05 7.60
N ASN A 46 1.61 22.23 6.83
CA ASN A 46 0.25 21.88 7.27
C ASN A 46 0.09 20.38 7.58
N ILE A 47 0.79 19.49 6.86
CA ILE A 47 0.77 18.05 7.16
C ILE A 47 1.54 17.77 8.45
N LYS A 48 2.71 18.40 8.64
CA LYS A 48 3.47 18.31 9.89
C LYS A 48 2.64 18.82 11.05
N ASP A 49 2.04 20.00 10.93
CA ASP A 49 1.16 20.61 11.94
C ASP A 49 -0.02 19.68 12.27
N LYS A 50 -0.65 19.06 11.27
CA LYS A 50 -1.71 18.06 11.50
C LYS A 50 -1.20 16.87 12.30
N ILE A 51 0.00 16.38 12.03
CA ILE A 51 0.60 15.26 12.77
C ILE A 51 0.98 15.72 14.19
N GLU A 52 1.57 16.91 14.34
CA GLU A 52 2.06 17.50 15.60
C GLU A 52 0.93 17.87 16.55
N GLN A 53 -0.16 18.47 16.04
CA GLN A 53 -1.30 18.91 16.85
C GLN A 53 -2.04 17.75 17.53
N ASP A 54 -1.85 16.50 17.08
CA ASP A 54 -2.60 15.36 17.59
C ASP A 54 -1.75 14.05 17.64
N VAL A 55 -0.44 14.13 17.89
CA VAL A 55 0.50 12.97 17.88
C VAL A 55 -0.04 11.76 18.66
N ASN A 56 -0.63 12.00 19.84
CA ASN A 56 -1.20 10.93 20.67
C ASN A 56 -2.45 10.28 20.04
N LYS A 57 -3.35 11.07 19.45
CA LYS A 57 -4.52 10.58 18.71
C LYS A 57 -4.13 9.95 17.36
N PHE A 58 -3.00 10.36 16.80
CA PHE A 58 -2.40 9.75 15.61
C PHE A 58 -1.78 8.39 15.93
N ALA A 59 -1.12 8.22 17.07
CA ALA A 59 -0.67 6.90 17.51
C ALA A 59 -1.86 5.96 17.76
N GLU A 60 -3.02 6.48 18.18
CA GLU A 60 -4.28 5.73 18.28
C GLU A 60 -4.85 5.32 16.91
N ASN A 61 -4.46 6.01 15.83
CA ASN A 61 -4.83 5.69 14.45
C ASN A 61 -3.61 5.54 13.52
N LEU A 62 -2.83 4.47 13.76
CA LEU A 62 -1.63 4.15 12.98
C LEU A 62 -1.85 4.04 11.47
N GLY A 63 -3.06 3.68 11.02
CA GLY A 63 -3.40 3.64 9.59
C GLY A 63 -3.35 5.03 8.95
N ASN A 64 -3.92 6.04 9.61
CA ASN A 64 -3.85 7.42 9.17
C ASN A 64 -2.42 7.96 9.19
N SER A 65 -1.63 7.66 10.23
CA SER A 65 -0.21 8.04 10.27
C SER A 65 0.58 7.49 9.09
N ILE A 66 0.36 6.22 8.73
CA ILE A 66 1.01 5.59 7.56
C ILE A 66 0.62 6.31 6.27
N GLN A 67 -0.66 6.65 6.08
CA GLN A 67 -1.11 7.40 4.91
C GLN A 67 -0.47 8.79 4.82
N LEU A 68 -0.39 9.52 5.93
CA LEU A 68 0.23 10.84 5.94
C LEU A 68 1.72 10.79 5.68
N LEU A 69 2.45 9.81 6.22
CA LEU A 69 3.87 9.62 5.88
C LEU A 69 4.07 9.33 4.39
N ASN A 70 3.12 8.62 3.76
CA ASN A 70 3.16 8.40 2.32
C ASN A 70 2.91 9.70 1.53
N GLU A 71 1.92 10.47 1.95
CA GLU A 71 1.63 11.78 1.35
C GLU A 71 2.78 12.78 1.55
N MET A 72 3.46 12.77 2.71
CA MET A 72 4.67 13.57 2.96
C MET A 72 5.82 13.17 2.03
N GLN A 73 6.04 11.87 1.85
CA GLN A 73 7.05 11.37 0.91
C GLN A 73 6.80 11.91 -0.50
N ASP A 74 5.56 11.87 -0.97
CA ASP A 74 5.18 12.36 -2.30
C ASP A 74 5.29 13.89 -2.41
N ASN A 75 4.86 14.64 -1.38
CA ASN A 75 4.96 16.11 -1.39
C ASN A 75 6.42 16.60 -1.45
N LYS A 76 7.38 15.88 -0.86
CA LYS A 76 8.82 16.22 -0.93
C LYS A 76 9.36 16.27 -2.35
N ILE A 77 8.80 15.48 -3.25
CA ILE A 77 9.16 15.48 -4.67
C ILE A 77 8.18 16.29 -5.51
N GLY A 78 7.25 17.04 -4.91
CA GLY A 78 6.28 17.89 -5.60
C GLY A 78 5.02 17.16 -6.08
N VAL A 79 4.74 15.95 -5.57
CA VAL A 79 3.50 15.22 -5.87
C VAL A 79 2.44 15.53 -4.83
N VAL A 80 1.28 16.02 -5.28
CA VAL A 80 0.19 16.47 -4.41
C VAL A 80 -0.97 15.49 -4.46
N TRP A 81 -1.56 15.18 -3.30
CA TRP A 81 -2.70 14.27 -3.22
C TRP A 81 -4.05 15.00 -3.24
N HIS A 82 -5.01 14.40 -3.93
CA HIS A 82 -6.42 14.77 -3.90
C HIS A 82 -7.26 13.52 -3.65
N LYS A 83 -8.17 13.59 -2.67
CA LYS A 83 -9.08 12.50 -2.31
C LYS A 83 -10.51 13.02 -2.50
N PRO A 84 -11.18 12.67 -3.61
CA PRO A 84 -12.57 13.07 -3.81
C PRO A 84 -13.47 12.60 -2.67
N ASP A 85 -14.39 13.45 -2.22
CA ASP A 85 -15.21 13.18 -1.03
C ASP A 85 -16.23 12.05 -1.24
N LYS A 86 -16.69 11.86 -2.48
CA LYS A 86 -17.73 10.88 -2.80
C LYS A 86 -17.11 9.57 -3.29
N PRO A 87 -17.41 8.43 -2.63
CA PRO A 87 -17.05 7.12 -3.16
C PRO A 87 -17.83 6.80 -4.45
N HIS A 88 -17.33 5.82 -5.19
CA HIS A 88 -18.03 5.19 -6.32
C HIS A 88 -19.27 4.42 -5.87
N ALA A 89 -20.13 4.04 -6.81
CA ALA A 89 -21.35 3.27 -6.53
C ALA A 89 -21.08 1.94 -5.81
N ASN A 90 -19.92 1.33 -6.06
CA ASN A 90 -19.47 0.11 -5.38
C ASN A 90 -18.78 0.37 -4.01
N GLY A 91 -18.74 1.61 -3.54
CA GLY A 91 -18.14 2.01 -2.28
C GLY A 91 -16.61 2.17 -2.30
N THR A 92 -15.95 1.95 -3.44
CA THR A 92 -14.51 2.24 -3.60
C THR A 92 -14.26 3.76 -3.70
N LYS A 93 -13.04 4.20 -3.42
CA LYS A 93 -12.65 5.62 -3.48
C LYS A 93 -11.45 5.82 -4.39
N ASP A 94 -11.25 7.06 -4.82
CA ASP A 94 -10.08 7.44 -5.61
C ASP A 94 -9.03 8.17 -4.79
N LEU A 95 -7.78 7.97 -5.18
CA LEU A 95 -6.65 8.79 -4.78
C LEU A 95 -5.97 9.32 -6.05
N ILE A 96 -6.01 10.64 -6.22
CA ILE A 96 -5.36 11.31 -7.35
C ILE A 96 -4.04 11.90 -6.86
N ARG A 97 -2.94 11.48 -7.47
CA ARG A 97 -1.58 11.96 -7.25
C ARG A 97 -1.22 12.92 -8.39
N ASP A 98 -1.31 14.21 -8.16
CA ASP A 98 -0.90 15.21 -9.15
C ASP A 98 0.63 15.38 -9.12
N ALA A 99 1.29 14.80 -10.11
CA ALA A 99 2.74 14.84 -10.30
C ALA A 99 3.16 15.76 -11.46
N ARG A 100 2.26 16.64 -11.94
CA ARG A 100 2.60 17.60 -13.02
C ARG A 100 3.70 18.58 -12.60
N ASN A 101 3.82 18.85 -11.31
CA ASN A 101 4.82 19.73 -10.70
C ASN A 101 5.95 18.97 -9.99
N VAL A 102 6.19 17.71 -10.36
CA VAL A 102 7.23 16.89 -9.74
C VAL A 102 8.63 17.46 -9.99
N THR A 103 9.51 17.38 -8.99
CA THR A 103 10.90 17.82 -9.13
C THR A 103 11.61 17.08 -10.27
N LYS A 104 12.44 17.82 -11.01
CA LYS A 104 13.35 17.28 -12.02
C LYS A 104 14.75 16.99 -11.46
N ASP A 105 14.99 17.27 -10.16
CA ASP A 105 16.29 16.99 -9.53
C ASP A 105 16.51 15.48 -9.37
N ILE A 106 17.38 14.95 -10.23
CA ILE A 106 17.78 13.54 -10.25
C ILE A 106 18.32 13.07 -8.89
N LYS A 107 19.04 13.92 -8.14
CA LYS A 107 19.59 13.52 -6.84
C LYS A 107 18.47 13.30 -5.83
N GLU A 108 17.50 14.19 -5.80
CA GLU A 108 16.33 14.07 -4.91
C GLU A 108 15.47 12.86 -5.29
N LEU A 109 15.20 12.65 -6.59
CA LEU A 109 14.45 11.48 -7.08
C LEU A 109 15.14 10.14 -6.81
N GLN A 110 16.47 10.11 -6.71
CA GLN A 110 17.23 8.92 -6.34
C GLN A 110 17.33 8.71 -4.83
N LYS A 111 16.99 9.73 -4.03
CA LYS A 111 17.04 9.64 -2.57
C LYS A 111 15.94 8.68 -2.11
N ASP A 112 16.37 7.70 -1.33
CA ASP A 112 15.47 6.75 -0.70
C ASP A 112 14.95 7.39 0.59
N SER A 113 13.69 7.82 0.57
CA SER A 113 13.06 8.58 1.65
C SER A 113 12.96 7.78 2.95
N GLY A 114 13.22 8.44 4.08
CA GLY A 114 13.16 7.84 5.41
C GLY A 114 11.74 7.54 5.89
N GLU A 115 10.73 8.27 5.39
CA GLU A 115 9.30 8.05 5.65
C GLU A 115 8.87 6.63 5.29
N LYS A 116 9.47 6.03 4.24
CA LYS A 116 9.27 4.63 3.86
C LYS A 116 9.55 3.66 5.01
N TYR A 117 10.58 3.95 5.80
CA TYR A 117 10.95 3.14 6.96
C TYR A 117 10.03 3.41 8.14
N GLY A 118 9.61 4.66 8.33
CA GLY A 118 8.56 5.02 9.30
C GLY A 118 7.26 4.24 9.06
N MET A 119 6.74 4.26 7.83
CA MET A 119 5.55 3.48 7.44
C MET A 119 5.68 1.99 7.74
N GLN A 120 6.85 1.41 7.44
CA GLN A 120 7.13 0.00 7.69
C GLN A 120 7.16 -0.35 9.19
N ILE A 121 7.76 0.52 10.01
CA ILE A 121 7.85 0.32 11.46
C ILE A 121 6.46 0.49 12.08
N LEU A 122 5.72 1.54 11.72
CA LEU A 122 4.34 1.76 12.20
C LEU A 122 3.41 0.61 11.82
N ASN A 123 3.51 0.08 10.59
CA ASN A 123 2.71 -1.08 10.20
C ASN A 123 3.10 -2.35 10.99
N SER A 124 4.38 -2.48 11.38
CA SER A 124 4.83 -3.58 12.25
C SER A 124 4.29 -3.39 13.68
N ILE A 125 4.29 -2.18 14.21
CA ILE A 125 3.68 -1.85 15.51
C ILE A 125 2.17 -2.17 15.47
N ARG A 126 1.48 -1.79 14.40
CA ARG A 126 0.06 -2.10 14.20
C ARG A 126 -0.20 -3.61 14.21
N GLY A 127 0.55 -4.38 13.43
CA GLY A 127 0.45 -5.85 13.45
C GLY A 127 0.80 -6.47 14.82
N ALA A 128 1.69 -5.84 15.58
CA ALA A 128 2.03 -6.25 16.94
C ALA A 128 0.86 -6.06 17.90
N ILE A 129 0.18 -4.91 17.83
CA ILE A 129 -1.05 -4.64 18.60
C ILE A 129 -2.14 -5.65 18.24
N ASP A 130 -2.33 -5.95 16.95
CA ASP A 130 -3.32 -6.93 16.48
C ASP A 130 -3.10 -8.34 17.06
N LEU A 131 -1.84 -8.73 17.28
CA LEU A 131 -1.51 -10.01 17.92
C LEU A 131 -1.80 -10.00 19.42
N LEU A 132 -1.64 -8.86 20.10
CA LEU A 132 -2.01 -8.70 21.50
C LEU A 132 -3.54 -8.69 21.67
N ASP A 133 -4.25 -8.12 20.70
CA ASP A 133 -5.71 -8.03 20.66
C ASP A 133 -6.42 -9.28 20.14
N ASP A 134 -5.66 -10.30 19.73
CA ASP A 134 -6.26 -11.57 19.33
C ASP A 134 -7.08 -12.15 20.51
N PRO A 135 -8.41 -12.31 20.38
CA PRO A 135 -9.27 -12.82 21.44
C PRO A 135 -8.95 -14.28 21.82
N ASN A 136 -8.25 -15.00 20.94
CA ASN A 136 -7.79 -16.36 21.20
C ASN A 136 -6.39 -16.40 21.85
N SER A 137 -5.75 -15.24 22.07
CA SER A 137 -4.47 -15.18 22.77
C SER A 137 -4.65 -15.50 24.25
N LYS A 138 -3.74 -16.33 24.79
CA LYS A 138 -3.68 -16.65 26.24
C LYS A 138 -2.76 -15.69 26.99
N ILE A 139 -2.62 -14.48 26.47
CA ILE A 139 -1.72 -13.49 27.05
C ILE A 139 -2.44 -12.83 28.23
N ASP A 140 -1.72 -12.69 29.33
CA ASP A 140 -2.21 -11.98 30.52
C ASP A 140 -2.51 -10.50 30.22
N GLU A 141 -3.64 -9.98 30.71
CA GLU A 141 -4.11 -8.62 30.40
C GLU A 141 -3.15 -7.52 30.91
N GLU A 142 -2.44 -7.73 32.02
CA GLU A 142 -1.42 -6.78 32.50
C GLU A 142 -0.26 -6.72 31.49
N ASN A 143 0.21 -7.89 31.03
CA ASN A 143 1.26 -7.95 30.01
C ASN A 143 0.82 -7.35 28.67
N LYS A 144 -0.44 -7.56 28.24
CA LYS A 144 -0.99 -6.90 27.04
C LYS A 144 -0.96 -5.38 27.20
N ALA A 145 -1.47 -4.87 28.32
CA ALA A 145 -1.56 -3.43 28.56
C ALA A 145 -0.17 -2.77 28.58
N VAL A 146 0.81 -3.41 29.23
CA VAL A 146 2.20 -2.94 29.27
C VAL A 146 2.81 -2.91 27.86
N ALA A 147 2.67 -3.99 27.10
CA ALA A 147 3.24 -4.08 25.75
C ALA A 147 2.59 -3.06 24.78
N LYS A 148 1.26 -2.89 24.85
CA LYS A 148 0.57 -1.85 24.06
C LYS A 148 1.04 -0.46 24.42
N LYS A 149 1.15 -0.12 25.71
CA LYS A 149 1.66 1.19 26.14
C LYS A 149 3.07 1.44 25.60
N TYR A 150 3.93 0.42 25.64
CA TYR A 150 5.27 0.48 25.04
C TYR A 150 5.21 0.73 23.52
N PHE A 151 4.34 0.02 22.80
CA PHE A 151 4.15 0.20 21.36
C PHE A 151 3.64 1.58 20.97
N MET A 152 2.75 2.18 21.77
CA MET A 152 2.28 3.55 21.54
C MET A 152 3.41 4.57 21.75
N LYS A 153 4.24 4.39 22.80
CA LYS A 153 5.44 5.22 23.00
C LYS A 153 6.41 5.07 21.81
N LEU A 154 6.62 3.83 21.34
CA LEU A 154 7.49 3.56 20.19
C LEU A 154 6.93 4.15 18.89
N ALA A 155 5.60 4.13 18.70
CA ALA A 155 4.95 4.74 17.55
C ALA A 155 5.16 6.27 17.54
N ASN A 156 4.99 6.93 18.70
CA ASN A 156 5.28 8.36 18.85
C ASN A 156 6.74 8.68 18.51
N GLU A 157 7.71 7.89 19.02
CA GLU A 157 9.13 8.05 18.69
C GLU A 157 9.39 7.93 17.17
N VAL A 158 8.72 6.99 16.51
CA VAL A 158 8.88 6.76 15.06
C VAL A 158 8.26 7.90 14.25
N ILE A 159 7.10 8.41 14.67
CA ILE A 159 6.45 9.56 14.02
C ILE A 159 7.34 10.79 14.15
N ASP A 160 7.80 11.11 15.36
CA ASP A 160 8.71 12.22 15.64
C ASP A 160 9.97 12.17 14.75
N LYS A 161 10.64 11.01 14.72
CA LYS A 161 11.79 10.80 13.84
C LYS A 161 11.45 10.87 12.36
N ALA A 162 10.26 10.43 11.93
CA ALA A 162 9.87 10.54 10.53
C ALA A 162 9.66 12.01 10.11
N LEU A 163 9.23 12.88 11.04
CA LEU A 163 9.06 14.31 10.78
C LEU A 163 10.39 15.06 10.74
N TYR A 164 11.27 14.82 11.72
CA TYR A 164 12.46 15.65 11.93
C TYR A 164 13.78 14.98 11.49
N GLU A 165 13.88 13.66 11.59
CA GLU A 165 15.11 12.91 11.31
C GLU A 165 14.86 11.62 10.48
N PRO A 166 14.15 11.69 9.33
CA PRO A 166 13.65 10.49 8.64
C PRO A 166 14.78 9.53 8.22
N ASP A 167 15.95 10.07 7.88
CA ASP A 167 17.13 9.28 7.48
C ASP A 167 17.71 8.42 8.64
N SER A 168 17.37 8.73 9.90
CA SER A 168 17.74 7.91 11.07
C SER A 168 17.00 6.57 11.09
N LEU A 169 15.72 6.54 10.71
CA LEU A 169 14.87 5.35 10.70
C LEU A 169 15.39 4.28 9.74
N LYS A 170 15.94 4.71 8.60
CA LYS A 170 16.58 3.83 7.63
C LYS A 170 17.78 3.08 8.21
N LYS A 171 18.59 3.75 9.02
CA LYS A 171 19.80 3.17 9.63
C LYS A 171 19.43 2.15 10.71
N ASP A 172 18.32 2.35 11.41
CA ASP A 172 17.96 1.57 12.60
C ASP A 172 16.66 0.73 12.49
N ILE A 173 16.12 0.49 11.29
CA ILE A 173 14.90 -0.32 11.14
C ILE A 173 15.00 -1.71 11.80
N LYS A 174 16.20 -2.31 11.83
CA LYS A 174 16.43 -3.58 12.53
C LYS A 174 16.36 -3.42 14.05
N GLY A 175 16.82 -2.29 14.61
CA GLY A 175 16.69 -1.97 16.03
C GLY A 175 15.23 -1.87 16.44
N TYR A 176 14.41 -1.13 15.68
CA TYR A 176 12.96 -1.09 15.89
C TYR A 176 12.30 -2.45 15.80
N ASN A 177 12.61 -3.25 14.77
CA ASN A 177 12.08 -4.61 14.66
C ASN A 177 12.47 -5.48 15.88
N SER A 178 13.70 -5.34 16.41
CA SER A 178 14.11 -6.03 17.64
C SER A 178 13.25 -5.61 18.83
N LYS A 179 13.08 -4.30 19.04
CA LYS A 179 12.23 -3.74 20.12
C LYS A 179 10.82 -4.33 20.06
N ILE A 180 10.22 -4.39 18.87
CA ILE A 180 8.86 -4.93 18.66
C ILE A 180 8.82 -6.43 18.95
N VAL A 181 9.73 -7.22 18.37
CA VAL A 181 9.75 -8.68 18.53
C VAL A 181 10.00 -9.08 19.98
N PHE A 182 10.90 -8.40 20.69
CA PHE A 182 11.18 -8.69 22.10
C PHE A 182 10.00 -8.36 22.99
N ALA A 183 9.40 -7.17 22.83
CA ALA A 183 8.21 -6.81 23.61
C ALA A 183 7.04 -7.79 23.39
N LEU A 184 6.79 -8.23 22.15
CA LEU A 184 5.77 -9.26 21.86
C LEU A 184 6.12 -10.61 22.50
N ASN A 185 7.39 -11.03 22.42
CA ASN A 185 7.84 -12.28 23.00
C ASN A 185 7.74 -12.27 24.53
N ASP A 186 8.13 -11.16 25.16
CA ASP A 186 8.04 -10.97 26.61
C ASP A 186 6.60 -10.88 27.10
N ALA A 187 5.70 -10.34 26.27
CA ALA A 187 4.26 -10.41 26.50
C ALA A 187 3.70 -11.84 26.31
N GLY A 188 4.43 -12.78 25.71
CA GLY A 188 4.00 -14.17 25.55
C GLY A 188 3.27 -14.50 24.25
N VAL A 189 3.39 -13.66 23.21
CA VAL A 189 2.77 -13.89 21.89
C VAL A 189 3.32 -15.15 21.20
N GLY A 190 4.61 -15.45 21.37
CA GLY A 190 5.25 -16.64 20.83
C GLY A 190 6.14 -17.31 21.87
N LYS A 191 6.50 -18.58 21.65
CA LYS A 191 7.40 -19.32 22.57
C LYS A 191 8.87 -18.94 22.38
N SER A 192 9.17 -18.26 21.28
CA SER A 192 10.51 -17.80 20.93
C SER A 192 10.42 -16.61 19.97
N GLU A 193 11.47 -15.79 19.96
CA GLU A 193 11.61 -14.66 19.02
C GLU A 193 11.40 -15.07 17.56
N LYS A 194 11.87 -16.26 17.16
CA LYS A 194 11.72 -16.79 15.80
C LYS A 194 10.26 -17.07 15.46
N GLU A 195 9.49 -17.58 16.41
CA GLU A 195 8.05 -17.79 16.25
C GLU A 195 7.31 -16.45 16.23
N THR A 196 7.59 -15.58 17.19
CA THR A 196 7.04 -14.22 17.27
C THR A 196 7.28 -13.42 15.99
N THR A 197 8.48 -13.50 15.42
CA THR A 197 8.81 -12.85 14.14
C THR A 197 7.93 -13.35 12.99
N LYS A 198 7.65 -14.66 12.93
CA LYS A 198 6.77 -15.23 11.90
C LYS A 198 5.32 -14.81 12.09
N MET A 199 4.85 -14.74 13.33
CA MET A 199 3.50 -14.26 13.66
C MET A 199 3.35 -12.79 13.27
N LEU A 200 4.30 -11.95 13.66
CA LEU A 200 4.35 -10.52 13.31
C LEU A 200 4.39 -10.29 11.80
N GLN A 201 5.16 -11.11 11.08
CA GLN A 201 5.25 -11.05 9.62
C GLN A 201 3.88 -11.28 8.95
N PHE A 202 3.03 -12.14 9.49
CA PHE A 202 1.67 -12.32 8.98
C PHE A 202 0.76 -11.17 9.43
N ALA A 203 0.81 -10.83 10.71
CA ALA A 203 -0.06 -9.82 11.30
C ALA A 203 0.09 -8.43 10.67
N ARG A 204 1.31 -7.99 10.35
CA ARG A 204 1.51 -6.69 9.67
C ARG A 204 0.92 -6.65 8.25
N GLU A 205 0.84 -7.78 7.56
CA GLU A 205 0.24 -7.84 6.21
C GLU A 205 -1.29 -7.89 6.33
N ALA A 206 -1.80 -8.60 7.35
CA ALA A 206 -3.23 -8.61 7.70
C ALA A 206 -3.72 -7.22 8.08
N ALA A 207 -2.92 -6.49 8.87
CA ALA A 207 -3.24 -5.14 9.33
C ALA A 207 -3.47 -4.15 8.17
N GLY A 208 -2.84 -4.37 7.00
CA GLY A 208 -3.10 -3.57 5.80
C GLY A 208 -4.53 -3.67 5.28
N LEU A 209 -5.24 -4.77 5.55
CA LEU A 209 -6.65 -4.95 5.15
C LEU A 209 -7.62 -4.07 5.95
N LYS A 210 -7.16 -3.45 7.04
CA LYS A 210 -7.92 -2.46 7.80
C LYS A 210 -8.01 -1.13 7.07
N ASP A 211 -6.97 -0.79 6.33
CA ASP A 211 -6.86 0.50 5.66
C ASP A 211 -7.89 0.64 4.55
N GLU A 212 -8.27 1.88 4.29
CA GLU A 212 -9.00 2.19 3.07
C GLU A 212 -8.11 1.91 1.84
N HIS A 213 -8.68 1.20 0.86
CA HIS A 213 -8.04 1.00 -0.42
C HIS A 213 -8.63 1.94 -1.47
N TYR A 214 -7.81 2.40 -2.41
CA TYR A 214 -8.14 3.43 -3.40
C TYR A 214 -7.86 2.90 -4.82
N ASN A 215 -8.66 3.32 -5.79
CA ASN A 215 -8.16 3.40 -7.16
C ASN A 215 -7.15 4.54 -7.21
N ILE A 216 -5.97 4.32 -7.78
CA ILE A 216 -4.89 5.30 -7.74
C ILE A 216 -4.65 5.84 -9.13
N SER A 217 -4.80 7.16 -9.30
CA SER A 217 -4.46 7.87 -10.54
C SER A 217 -3.25 8.76 -10.31
N THR A 218 -2.35 8.87 -11.28
CA THR A 218 -1.23 9.81 -11.26
C THR A 218 -1.23 10.65 -12.53
N LEU A 219 -1.20 11.96 -12.34
CA LEU A 219 -1.19 12.95 -13.41
C LEU A 219 0.22 13.42 -13.65
N ILE A 220 0.69 13.40 -14.89
CA ILE A 220 2.06 13.74 -15.25
C ILE A 220 2.03 14.70 -16.44
N SER A 221 2.82 15.77 -16.39
CA SER A 221 2.99 16.66 -17.55
C SER A 221 4.05 16.06 -18.47
N GLN A 222 3.75 15.92 -19.76
CA GLN A 222 4.67 15.42 -20.77
C GLN A 222 4.50 16.20 -22.07
N LYS A 223 5.55 16.30 -22.87
CA LYS A 223 5.54 17.05 -24.14
C LYS A 223 5.20 16.15 -25.32
N ASP A 224 4.46 16.66 -26.28
CA ASP A 224 4.27 16.00 -27.58
C ASP A 224 5.40 16.31 -28.57
N SER A 225 5.27 15.82 -29.81
CA SER A 225 6.25 16.03 -30.88
C SER A 225 6.45 17.50 -31.28
N TRP A 226 5.48 18.37 -30.96
CA TRP A 226 5.57 19.81 -31.14
C TRP A 226 6.11 20.54 -29.90
N GLY A 227 6.46 19.80 -28.85
CA GLY A 227 6.92 20.35 -27.59
C GLY A 227 5.80 20.92 -26.71
N GLN A 228 4.53 20.75 -27.09
CA GLN A 228 3.39 21.21 -26.30
C GLN A 228 3.15 20.27 -25.11
N GLU A 229 2.95 20.83 -23.94
CA GLU A 229 2.64 20.05 -22.75
C GLU A 229 1.23 19.46 -22.80
N ARG A 230 1.14 18.18 -22.41
CA ARG A 230 -0.06 17.36 -22.31
C ARG A 230 -0.12 16.72 -20.94
N THR A 231 -1.33 16.48 -20.44
CA THR A 231 -1.51 15.73 -19.19
C THR A 231 -1.69 14.26 -19.51
N VAL A 232 -0.82 13.43 -18.96
CA VAL A 232 -0.93 11.98 -19.00
C VAL A 232 -1.47 11.48 -17.67
N ILE A 233 -2.46 10.59 -17.73
CA ILE A 233 -3.11 9.99 -16.57
C ILE A 233 -2.78 8.50 -16.57
N GLN A 234 -2.04 8.05 -15.55
CA GLN A 234 -1.82 6.64 -15.26
C GLN A 234 -2.75 6.24 -14.11
N SER A 235 -3.69 5.34 -14.35
CA SER A 235 -4.66 4.88 -13.35
C SER A 235 -4.54 3.38 -13.12
N ASP A 236 -4.59 2.98 -11.85
CA ASP A 236 -4.70 1.60 -11.41
C ASP A 236 -6.02 1.44 -10.63
N VAL A 237 -7.00 0.84 -11.29
CA VAL A 237 -8.34 0.58 -10.74
C VAL A 237 -8.32 -0.77 -10.05
N MET A 238 -8.77 -0.83 -8.80
CA MET A 238 -8.75 -2.08 -8.03
C MET A 238 -9.69 -3.12 -8.66
N LEU A 239 -9.26 -4.39 -8.62
CA LEU A 239 -10.09 -5.54 -9.00
C LEU A 239 -10.42 -6.41 -7.78
N PRO A 240 -11.20 -5.90 -6.80
CA PRO A 240 -11.40 -6.58 -5.53
C PRO A 240 -12.54 -7.62 -5.57
N SER A 241 -13.33 -7.66 -6.66
CA SER A 241 -14.45 -8.57 -6.81
C SER A 241 -14.01 -10.03 -6.73
N LEU A 242 -14.77 -10.84 -6.00
CA LEU A 242 -14.55 -12.28 -5.85
C LEU A 242 -15.59 -13.05 -6.64
N THR A 243 -15.28 -14.28 -7.00
CA THR A 243 -16.30 -15.19 -7.53
C THR A 243 -17.35 -15.49 -6.46
N ALA A 244 -18.54 -15.95 -6.87
CA ALA A 244 -19.61 -16.31 -5.93
C ALA A 244 -19.14 -17.35 -4.89
N LYS A 245 -18.35 -18.35 -5.32
CA LYS A 245 -17.78 -19.38 -4.44
C LYS A 245 -16.79 -18.79 -3.44
N GLN A 246 -15.82 -18.00 -3.90
CA GLN A 246 -14.86 -17.33 -3.00
C GLN A 246 -15.58 -16.43 -2.01
N GLN A 247 -16.55 -15.64 -2.49
CA GLN A 247 -17.34 -14.76 -1.65
C GLN A 247 -18.09 -15.54 -0.56
N GLN A 248 -18.70 -16.68 -0.92
CA GLN A 248 -19.36 -17.57 0.03
C GLN A 248 -18.39 -18.13 1.07
N GLU A 249 -17.18 -18.55 0.66
CA GLU A 249 -16.15 -19.04 1.57
C GLU A 249 -15.74 -17.97 2.59
N TYR A 250 -15.50 -16.73 2.16
CA TYR A 250 -15.18 -15.63 3.07
C TYR A 250 -16.36 -15.23 3.96
N LYS A 251 -17.60 -15.21 3.44
CA LYS A 251 -18.82 -14.99 4.23
C LYS A 251 -19.00 -16.07 5.29
N ALA A 252 -18.74 -17.33 4.96
CA ALA A 252 -18.83 -18.44 5.91
C ALA A 252 -17.84 -18.24 7.08
N ILE A 253 -16.63 -17.75 6.80
CA ILE A 253 -15.66 -17.38 7.83
C ILE A 253 -16.19 -16.20 8.65
N ALA A 254 -16.60 -15.11 8.00
CA ALA A 254 -17.08 -13.89 8.67
C ALA A 254 -18.27 -14.13 9.60
N ASN A 255 -19.18 -15.04 9.22
CA ASN A 255 -20.39 -15.38 9.98
C ASN A 255 -20.11 -16.20 11.25
N VAL A 256 -18.88 -16.69 11.45
CA VAL A 256 -18.53 -17.33 12.71
C VAL A 256 -18.55 -16.29 13.83
N SER A 257 -19.36 -16.53 14.87
CA SER A 257 -19.40 -15.64 16.03
C SER A 257 -18.01 -15.47 16.65
N SER A 258 -17.61 -14.22 16.93
CA SER A 258 -16.35 -13.88 17.61
C SER A 258 -16.20 -14.51 19.00
N LYS A 259 -17.31 -14.94 19.63
CA LYS A 259 -17.32 -15.66 20.91
C LYS A 259 -16.98 -17.16 20.77
N ARG A 260 -17.05 -17.71 19.56
CA ARG A 260 -16.74 -19.13 19.32
C ARG A 260 -15.25 -19.30 19.11
N ASN A 261 -14.69 -20.34 19.73
CA ASN A 261 -13.30 -20.70 19.52
C ASN A 261 -13.12 -21.24 18.09
N LEU A 262 -12.47 -20.46 17.23
CA LEU A 262 -12.13 -20.81 15.83
C LEU A 262 -11.21 -22.04 15.71
N ASN A 263 -10.73 -22.58 16.83
CA ASN A 263 -9.93 -23.79 16.89
C ASN A 263 -10.72 -25.02 17.38
N ASN A 264 -12.03 -24.88 17.64
CA ASN A 264 -12.91 -26.02 17.85
C ASN A 264 -12.93 -26.89 16.58
N LYS A 265 -12.69 -28.20 16.71
CA LYS A 265 -12.53 -29.11 15.57
C LYS A 265 -13.80 -29.21 14.71
N ASP A 266 -14.96 -29.28 15.33
CA ASP A 266 -16.23 -29.47 14.64
C ASP A 266 -16.60 -28.24 13.84
N LEU A 267 -16.45 -27.05 14.45
CA LEU A 267 -16.63 -25.77 13.77
C LEU A 267 -15.61 -25.57 12.64
N LEU A 268 -14.35 -25.94 12.87
CA LEU A 268 -13.31 -25.78 11.86
C LEU A 268 -13.57 -26.69 10.65
N ALA A 269 -14.11 -27.88 10.86
CA ALA A 269 -14.45 -28.82 9.79
C ALA A 269 -15.53 -28.28 8.83
N THR A 270 -16.38 -27.35 9.27
CA THR A 270 -17.40 -26.72 8.41
C THR A 270 -16.87 -25.54 7.60
N LEU A 271 -15.63 -25.08 7.84
CA LEU A 271 -15.03 -23.93 7.16
C LEU A 271 -14.22 -24.35 5.93
N PRO A 272 -13.90 -23.44 5.00
CA PRO A 272 -13.13 -23.77 3.80
C PRO A 272 -11.79 -24.44 4.11
N LYS A 273 -11.43 -25.49 3.36
CA LYS A 273 -10.22 -26.30 3.61
C LYS A 273 -8.93 -25.47 3.74
N TRP A 274 -8.77 -24.43 2.93
CA TRP A 274 -7.61 -23.54 3.00
C TRP A 274 -7.53 -22.78 4.34
N PHE A 275 -8.68 -22.37 4.88
CA PHE A 275 -8.76 -21.68 6.17
C PHE A 275 -8.44 -22.64 7.32
N GLN A 276 -8.83 -23.91 7.20
CA GLN A 276 -8.48 -24.95 8.19
C GLN A 276 -6.96 -25.13 8.34
N LYS A 277 -6.19 -24.89 7.27
CA LYS A 277 -4.72 -25.01 7.26
C LYS A 277 -4.00 -23.81 7.88
N LEU A 278 -4.69 -22.69 8.08
CA LEU A 278 -4.12 -21.53 8.76
C LEU A 278 -3.85 -21.87 10.24
N LYS A 279 -2.79 -21.27 10.78
CA LYS A 279 -2.48 -21.38 12.22
C LYS A 279 -3.53 -20.63 13.05
N PRO A 280 -3.66 -20.93 14.36
CA PRO A 280 -4.65 -20.28 15.22
C PRO A 280 -4.69 -18.74 15.14
N HIS A 281 -3.53 -18.07 15.26
CA HIS A 281 -3.44 -16.61 15.14
C HIS A 281 -3.73 -16.11 13.72
N GLU A 282 -3.32 -16.86 12.68
CA GLU A 282 -3.62 -16.52 11.28
C GLU A 282 -5.13 -16.57 11.03
N ARG A 283 -5.82 -17.59 11.57
CA ARG A 283 -7.28 -17.72 11.52
C ARG A 283 -7.98 -16.55 12.20
N SER A 284 -7.55 -16.19 13.41
CA SER A 284 -8.15 -15.10 14.18
C SER A 284 -8.03 -13.76 13.43
N LEU A 285 -6.83 -13.45 12.94
CA LEU A 285 -6.58 -12.23 12.17
C LEU A 285 -7.36 -12.20 10.84
N MET A 286 -7.47 -13.33 10.14
CA MET A 286 -8.23 -13.39 8.88
C MET A 286 -9.73 -13.36 9.11
N HIS A 287 -10.23 -13.94 10.20
CA HIS A 287 -11.63 -13.85 10.59
C HIS A 287 -12.08 -12.40 10.73
N ALA A 288 -11.26 -11.56 11.37
CA ALA A 288 -11.52 -10.12 11.53
C ALA A 288 -11.58 -9.33 10.20
N HIS A 289 -11.07 -9.90 9.10
CA HIS A 289 -11.03 -9.24 7.79
C HIS A 289 -11.85 -9.95 6.70
N ALA A 290 -12.40 -11.13 7.01
CA ALA A 290 -13.10 -11.95 6.03
C ALA A 290 -14.30 -11.21 5.41
N GLN A 291 -15.04 -10.43 6.19
CA GLN A 291 -16.17 -9.64 5.67
C GLN A 291 -15.70 -8.55 4.70
N ASN A 292 -14.64 -7.82 5.03
CA ASN A 292 -14.10 -6.76 4.16
C ASN A 292 -13.59 -7.31 2.82
N ILE A 293 -13.04 -8.52 2.84
CA ILE A 293 -12.62 -9.24 1.64
C ILE A 293 -13.86 -9.69 0.85
N ALA A 294 -14.84 -10.30 1.51
CA ALA A 294 -16.10 -10.73 0.88
C ALA A 294 -16.89 -9.59 0.23
N ASP A 295 -16.84 -8.40 0.82
CA ASP A 295 -17.48 -7.19 0.30
C ASP A 295 -16.79 -6.63 -0.94
N GLY A 296 -15.63 -7.15 -1.34
CA GLY A 296 -14.87 -6.61 -2.47
C GLY A 296 -14.38 -5.18 -2.21
N LYS A 297 -14.04 -4.83 -0.97
CA LYS A 297 -13.55 -3.48 -0.61
C LYS A 297 -12.03 -3.40 -0.48
N ARG A 298 -11.34 -4.54 -0.62
CA ARG A 298 -9.90 -4.67 -0.35
C ARG A 298 -9.23 -5.55 -1.39
N VAL A 299 -8.06 -5.12 -1.84
CA VAL A 299 -7.17 -5.93 -2.69
C VAL A 299 -6.32 -6.83 -1.79
N ILE A 300 -6.30 -8.13 -2.08
CA ILE A 300 -5.52 -9.10 -1.32
C ILE A 300 -4.03 -8.84 -1.57
N SER A 301 -3.24 -8.76 -0.49
CA SER A 301 -1.78 -8.57 -0.60
C SER A 301 -1.10 -9.73 -1.31
N SER A 302 -0.13 -9.40 -2.16
CA SER A 302 0.83 -10.33 -2.77
C SER A 302 1.55 -11.25 -1.77
N GLN A 303 1.63 -10.88 -0.49
CA GLN A 303 2.25 -11.69 0.55
C GLN A 303 1.40 -12.91 0.96
N PHE A 304 0.11 -12.96 0.60
CA PHE A 304 -0.79 -14.05 0.94
C PHE A 304 -0.79 -15.23 -0.06
N LEU A 305 0.19 -15.31 -0.96
CA LEU A 305 0.34 -16.40 -1.94
C LEU A 305 0.29 -17.82 -1.33
N THR A 306 0.74 -17.99 -0.09
CA THR A 306 0.76 -19.28 0.63
C THR A 306 -0.42 -19.45 1.59
N LYS A 307 -1.37 -18.50 1.62
CA LYS A 307 -2.32 -18.36 2.73
C LYS A 307 -3.77 -18.16 2.29
N LEU A 308 -4.02 -17.33 1.28
CA LEU A 308 -5.38 -16.95 0.89
C LEU A 308 -5.65 -17.25 -0.60
N PRO A 309 -6.82 -17.81 -0.95
CA PRO A 309 -7.30 -17.83 -2.34
C PRO A 309 -7.69 -16.41 -2.78
N GLY A 310 -7.99 -16.25 -4.08
CA GLY A 310 -8.30 -14.97 -4.69
C GLY A 310 -7.11 -14.32 -5.40
N LEU A 311 -7.41 -13.43 -6.34
CA LEU A 311 -6.44 -12.60 -7.02
C LEU A 311 -5.76 -11.63 -6.04
N ARG A 312 -4.45 -11.51 -6.19
CA ARG A 312 -3.59 -10.73 -5.29
C ARG A 312 -2.99 -9.58 -6.06
N ASN A 313 -2.87 -8.41 -5.44
CA ASN A 313 -2.34 -7.21 -6.10
C ASN A 313 -2.97 -6.99 -7.48
N ALA A 314 -4.29 -7.12 -7.57
CA ALA A 314 -5.03 -7.18 -8.82
C ALA A 314 -5.63 -5.81 -9.17
N TYR A 315 -5.28 -5.31 -10.34
CA TYR A 315 -5.67 -4.00 -10.83
C TYR A 315 -5.89 -4.02 -12.35
N GLU A 316 -6.74 -3.12 -12.83
CA GLU A 316 -6.79 -2.72 -14.23
C GLU A 316 -6.01 -1.43 -14.40
N LYS A 317 -4.99 -1.49 -15.25
CA LYS A 317 -4.17 -0.36 -15.64
C LYS A 317 -4.83 0.39 -16.78
N ASN A 318 -5.16 1.65 -16.57
CA ASN A 318 -5.66 2.56 -17.59
C ASN A 318 -4.68 3.70 -17.85
N LEU A 319 -4.49 4.06 -19.12
CA LEU A 319 -3.68 5.19 -19.54
C LEU A 319 -4.51 6.11 -20.43
N SER A 320 -4.52 7.40 -20.11
CA SER A 320 -5.19 8.43 -20.93
C SER A 320 -4.27 9.62 -21.15
N VAL A 321 -4.42 10.28 -22.30
CA VAL A 321 -3.71 11.54 -22.62
C VAL A 321 -4.75 12.61 -22.90
N VAL A 322 -4.70 13.70 -22.15
CA VAL A 322 -5.60 14.84 -22.28
C VAL A 322 -4.97 15.85 -23.22
N LYS A 323 -5.67 16.19 -24.31
CA LYS A 323 -5.18 17.13 -25.32
C LYS A 323 -5.27 18.58 -24.86
N ASP A 324 -6.31 18.98 -24.13
CA ASP A 324 -6.46 20.37 -23.63
C ASP A 324 -6.10 20.49 -22.14
N GLN A 325 -5.25 21.47 -21.78
CA GLN A 325 -4.71 21.67 -20.43
C GLN A 325 -5.60 22.51 -19.48
N ARG A 326 -6.87 22.77 -19.79
CA ARG A 326 -7.65 23.73 -18.96
C ARG A 326 -7.90 23.18 -17.55
N GLU A 327 -7.61 23.99 -16.54
CA GLU A 327 -7.70 23.61 -15.13
C GLU A 327 -9.14 23.28 -14.69
N GLU A 328 -10.16 23.84 -15.36
CA GLU A 328 -11.58 23.52 -15.14
C GLU A 328 -11.97 22.13 -15.67
N ASP A 329 -11.23 21.61 -16.65
CA ASP A 329 -11.47 20.30 -17.22
C ASP A 329 -11.07 19.20 -16.22
N PHE A 330 -10.07 19.44 -15.37
CA PHE A 330 -9.59 18.54 -14.31
C PHE A 330 -10.71 18.02 -13.38
N LEU A 331 -11.63 18.89 -12.93
CA LEU A 331 -12.74 18.49 -12.05
C LEU A 331 -13.82 17.67 -12.78
N ARG A 332 -13.92 17.83 -14.10
CA ARG A 332 -14.89 17.13 -14.95
C ARG A 332 -14.38 15.78 -15.44
N ILE A 333 -13.07 15.63 -15.69
CA ILE A 333 -12.43 14.33 -15.96
C ILE A 333 -12.69 13.35 -14.81
N ILE A 334 -12.60 13.84 -13.56
CA ILE A 334 -12.94 13.09 -12.35
C ILE A 334 -14.44 12.73 -12.27
N ALA A 335 -15.31 13.44 -12.99
CA ALA A 335 -16.75 13.18 -13.04
C ALA A 335 -17.19 12.27 -14.20
N VAL A 336 -16.51 12.31 -15.35
CA VAL A 336 -16.84 11.49 -16.54
C VAL A 336 -16.36 10.03 -16.36
N ASP A 337 -15.22 9.81 -15.70
CA ASP A 337 -14.70 8.47 -15.39
C ASP A 337 -15.61 7.69 -14.41
N LYS A 338 -16.52 8.39 -13.70
CA LYS A 338 -17.49 7.78 -12.77
C LYS A 338 -18.60 6.98 -13.45
N ASN A 339 -18.91 7.27 -14.71
CA ASN A 339 -20.01 6.61 -15.43
C ASN A 339 -19.55 5.43 -16.29
N ASP A 340 -18.33 5.44 -16.84
CA ASP A 340 -17.93 4.44 -17.84
C ASP A 340 -17.30 3.16 -17.26
N LEU A 341 -16.60 3.23 -16.12
CA LEU A 341 -15.98 2.04 -15.51
C LEU A 341 -16.99 1.16 -14.74
N PHE A 342 -18.14 1.71 -14.38
CA PHE A 342 -19.10 1.04 -13.49
C PHE A 342 -20.52 0.87 -14.04
N GLN A 343 -20.85 1.44 -15.22
CA GLN A 343 -22.09 1.09 -15.95
C GLN A 343 -21.91 -0.10 -16.91
N ARG A 344 -21.20 -1.15 -16.48
CA ARG A 344 -21.39 -2.49 -17.05
C ARG A 344 -22.66 -3.08 -16.42
N GLU A 345 -23.83 -2.55 -16.80
CA GLU A 345 -25.14 -3.00 -16.29
C GLU A 345 -25.53 -4.43 -16.69
N ASP A 346 -24.70 -5.15 -17.45
CA ASP A 346 -24.97 -6.54 -17.85
C ASP A 346 -24.51 -7.60 -16.84
N LEU A 347 -23.98 -7.22 -15.67
CA LEU A 347 -23.67 -8.17 -14.60
C LEU A 347 -24.83 -8.28 -13.59
N GLY A 348 -25.89 -8.97 -14.01
CA GLY A 348 -26.90 -9.56 -13.13
C GLY A 348 -27.93 -8.57 -12.58
N SER A 349 -29.15 -8.65 -13.12
CA SER A 349 -30.38 -7.98 -12.68
C SER A 349 -30.39 -7.64 -11.18
N ASN A 350 -30.22 -6.36 -10.85
CA ASN A 350 -30.50 -5.83 -9.52
C ASN A 350 -32.03 -5.65 -9.40
N PRO A 351 -32.77 -6.48 -8.62
CA PRO A 351 -34.24 -6.49 -8.61
C PRO A 351 -34.89 -5.23 -8.01
N LYS A 352 -34.09 -4.21 -7.67
CA LYS A 352 -34.55 -2.95 -7.08
C LYS A 352 -34.74 -1.82 -8.10
N TYR A 353 -34.20 -1.93 -9.31
CA TYR A 353 -34.34 -0.88 -10.33
C TYR A 353 -35.75 -0.88 -10.98
N ASP A 354 -36.36 -2.06 -11.10
CA ASP A 354 -37.72 -2.21 -11.65
C ASP A 354 -38.83 -1.64 -10.75
N LYS A 355 -38.52 -1.39 -9.47
CA LYS A 355 -39.47 -0.84 -8.48
C LYS A 355 -39.38 0.66 -8.30
N LEU A 356 -38.52 1.35 -9.06
CA LEU A 356 -38.45 2.82 -9.02
C LEU A 356 -39.63 3.43 -9.80
N PRO A 357 -40.26 4.51 -9.28
CA PRO A 357 -41.33 5.21 -9.97
C PRO A 357 -40.92 5.70 -11.36
N GLU A 358 -41.85 5.66 -12.31
CA GLU A 358 -41.61 6.00 -13.72
C GLU A 358 -41.09 7.43 -13.95
N TRP A 359 -41.42 8.37 -13.07
CA TRP A 359 -40.90 9.74 -13.10
C TRP A 359 -39.42 9.83 -12.71
N PHE A 360 -38.93 8.91 -11.88
CA PHE A 360 -37.51 8.82 -11.51
C PHE A 360 -36.67 8.26 -12.66
N LYS A 361 -37.26 7.34 -13.45
CA LYS A 361 -36.66 6.83 -14.70
C LYS A 361 -36.61 7.89 -15.82
N LYS A 362 -37.47 8.92 -15.75
CA LYS A 362 -37.50 10.05 -16.70
C LYS A 362 -36.54 11.20 -16.32
N LEU A 363 -36.10 11.28 -15.06
CA LEU A 363 -35.15 12.30 -14.59
C LEU A 363 -33.72 12.11 -15.11
N ASP A 364 -33.37 10.88 -15.53
CA ASP A 364 -32.05 10.56 -16.13
C ASP A 364 -31.94 10.99 -17.60
N GLN A 365 -33.02 11.55 -18.17
CA GLN A 365 -33.08 12.06 -19.54
C GLN A 365 -33.27 13.58 -19.57
N GLY A 366 -32.34 14.30 -18.93
CA GLY A 366 -31.99 15.69 -19.25
C GLY A 366 -33.07 16.77 -19.08
N THR A 367 -33.02 17.49 -17.94
CA THR A 367 -33.67 18.81 -17.83
C THR A 367 -32.92 19.73 -16.85
N GLN A 368 -32.13 20.66 -17.38
CA GLN A 368 -31.50 21.78 -16.63
C GLN A 368 -32.24 23.12 -16.83
N PHE A 369 -33.38 23.13 -17.52
CA PHE A 369 -34.03 24.38 -17.95
C PHE A 369 -35.05 24.97 -16.97
N GLU A 370 -35.50 24.26 -15.95
CA GLU A 370 -36.57 24.76 -15.06
C GLU A 370 -36.06 25.65 -13.90
N ILE A 371 -34.77 25.57 -13.54
CA ILE A 371 -34.18 26.37 -12.44
C ILE A 371 -33.90 27.83 -12.86
N LEU A 372 -33.80 28.09 -14.16
CA LEU A 372 -33.45 29.40 -14.71
C LEU A 372 -34.63 30.37 -14.79
N ASP A 373 -35.86 29.86 -14.85
CA ASP A 373 -37.05 30.71 -14.90
C ASP A 373 -37.52 31.13 -13.50
N GLU A 374 -37.27 30.32 -12.47
CA GLU A 374 -37.54 30.66 -11.06
C GLU A 374 -36.60 31.77 -10.54
N ALA A 375 -35.36 31.81 -11.03
CA ALA A 375 -34.40 32.87 -10.71
C ALA A 375 -34.74 34.24 -11.35
N LYS A 376 -35.46 34.25 -12.50
CA LYS A 376 -35.89 35.48 -13.18
C LYS A 376 -37.03 36.19 -12.46
N GLU A 377 -37.78 35.48 -11.63
CA GLU A 377 -38.92 36.03 -10.90
C GLU A 377 -38.49 36.70 -9.59
N ILE A 378 -37.40 36.22 -8.98
CA ILE A 378 -36.83 36.77 -7.74
C ILE A 378 -36.04 38.09 -7.99
N GLY A 379 -35.51 38.28 -9.21
CA GLY A 379 -34.67 39.43 -9.57
C GLY A 379 -35.40 40.77 -9.85
N ARG A 380 -36.73 40.83 -9.81
CA ARG A 380 -37.49 42.03 -10.23
C ARG A 380 -37.59 43.15 -9.20
N ASN A 381 -37.02 42.99 -7.99
CA ASN A 381 -37.07 44.01 -6.95
C ASN A 381 -35.68 44.37 -6.41
N LYS A 382 -34.97 45.31 -7.08
CA LYS A 382 -34.33 46.53 -6.50
C LYS A 382 -33.19 47.12 -7.36
N GLU A 383 -33.29 48.45 -7.48
CA GLU A 383 -32.30 49.49 -7.83
C GLU A 383 -31.64 49.52 -9.22
N LYS A 384 -31.72 50.73 -9.82
CA LYS A 384 -31.25 51.10 -11.16
C LYS A 384 -29.72 51.05 -11.33
N ARG A 385 -28.93 51.00 -10.24
CA ARG A 385 -27.46 50.80 -10.28
C ARG A 385 -27.07 49.33 -10.40
N SER A 386 -27.96 48.41 -10.02
CA SER A 386 -27.80 46.96 -10.23
C SER A 386 -27.91 46.63 -11.71
N VAL A 387 -28.73 47.36 -12.47
CA VAL A 387 -29.04 47.06 -13.88
C VAL A 387 -27.84 47.27 -14.80
N ASP A 388 -27.01 48.31 -14.62
CA ASP A 388 -25.82 48.50 -15.46
C ASP A 388 -24.68 47.54 -15.09
N PHE A 389 -24.57 47.15 -13.82
CA PHE A 389 -23.63 46.11 -13.38
C PHE A 389 -24.08 44.72 -13.84
N LEU A 390 -25.38 44.42 -13.75
CA LEU A 390 -25.99 43.19 -14.25
C LEU A 390 -25.96 43.13 -15.77
N LYS A 391 -26.14 44.25 -16.48
CA LYS A 391 -26.02 44.31 -17.94
C LYS A 391 -24.56 44.16 -18.39
N LYS A 392 -23.59 44.72 -17.65
CA LYS A 392 -22.16 44.40 -17.87
C LYS A 392 -21.85 42.94 -17.57
N LEU A 393 -22.42 42.35 -16.53
CA LEU A 393 -22.31 40.92 -16.23
C LEU A 393 -23.04 40.04 -17.25
N GLU A 394 -24.12 40.53 -17.84
CA GLU A 394 -24.92 39.85 -18.86
C GLU A 394 -24.24 39.96 -20.23
N ASP A 395 -23.57 41.06 -20.53
CA ASP A 395 -22.72 41.21 -21.70
C ASP A 395 -21.43 40.40 -21.53
N TYR A 396 -20.84 40.38 -20.33
CA TYR A 396 -19.73 39.46 -19.99
C TYR A 396 -20.17 38.01 -20.05
N SER A 397 -21.39 37.68 -19.58
CA SER A 397 -21.92 36.32 -19.64
C SER A 397 -22.35 35.95 -21.05
N LYS A 398 -22.84 36.87 -21.88
CA LYS A 398 -23.11 36.61 -23.30
C LYS A 398 -21.83 36.42 -24.09
N ASP A 399 -20.74 37.13 -23.77
CA ASP A 399 -19.42 36.88 -24.36
C ASP A 399 -18.79 35.57 -23.84
N PHE A 400 -19.06 35.20 -22.58
CA PHE A 400 -18.58 33.95 -21.95
C PHE A 400 -19.44 32.72 -22.30
N VAL A 401 -20.72 32.91 -22.63
CA VAL A 401 -21.69 31.86 -23.02
C VAL A 401 -21.75 31.71 -24.55
N SER A 402 -21.48 32.77 -25.33
CA SER A 402 -21.30 32.66 -26.79
C SER A 402 -19.93 32.10 -27.16
N LYS A 403 -18.91 32.33 -26.32
CA LYS A 403 -17.75 31.42 -26.20
C LYS A 403 -18.10 30.24 -25.32
N LYS A 404 -19.13 29.47 -25.70
CA LYS A 404 -19.22 28.07 -25.33
C LYS A 404 -17.92 27.44 -25.81
N SER A 405 -16.93 27.40 -24.91
CA SER A 405 -15.83 26.46 -25.02
C SER A 405 -16.49 25.12 -25.31
N PRO A 406 -16.18 24.45 -26.44
CA PRO A 406 -16.69 23.12 -26.68
C PRO A 406 -16.24 22.32 -25.45
N GLY A 407 -17.22 21.94 -24.62
CA GLY A 407 -16.91 21.23 -23.39
C GLY A 407 -16.15 19.96 -23.75
N ILE A 408 -15.25 19.51 -22.87
CA ILE A 408 -14.69 18.17 -23.00
C ILE A 408 -15.86 17.19 -23.11
N THR A 409 -16.02 16.65 -24.30
CA THR A 409 -16.93 15.55 -24.57
C THR A 409 -16.22 14.27 -24.16
N LYS A 410 -16.98 13.18 -24.01
CA LYS A 410 -16.44 11.82 -23.87
C LYS A 410 -15.37 11.47 -24.93
N ASN A 411 -15.32 12.20 -26.05
CA ASN A 411 -14.32 12.02 -27.10
C ASN A 411 -12.93 12.61 -26.79
N ASP A 412 -12.79 13.52 -25.82
CA ASP A 412 -11.50 14.19 -25.54
C ASP A 412 -10.63 13.44 -24.52
N LEU A 413 -11.22 12.51 -23.77
CA LEU A 413 -10.55 11.54 -22.90
C LEU A 413 -10.52 10.18 -23.59
N LYS A 414 -9.53 9.98 -24.47
CA LYS A 414 -9.36 8.67 -25.12
C LYS A 414 -8.40 7.81 -24.30
N THR A 415 -8.92 6.77 -23.66
CA THR A 415 -8.10 5.70 -23.07
C THR A 415 -7.22 5.10 -24.16
N LYS A 416 -5.91 5.18 -23.97
CA LYS A 416 -4.89 4.69 -24.90
C LYS A 416 -4.44 3.27 -24.57
N LEU A 417 -4.65 2.84 -23.33
CA LEU A 417 -4.28 1.51 -22.84
C LEU A 417 -5.24 1.11 -21.71
N SER A 418 -5.73 -0.13 -21.75
CA SER A 418 -6.42 -0.82 -20.65
C SER A 418 -5.83 -2.24 -20.54
N ASN A 419 -5.18 -2.54 -19.42
CA ASN A 419 -4.58 -3.87 -19.21
C ASN A 419 -4.79 -4.37 -17.80
N LEU A 420 -5.27 -5.60 -17.67
CA LEU A 420 -5.29 -6.26 -16.38
C LEU A 420 -3.87 -6.63 -15.93
N HIS A 421 -3.64 -6.58 -14.63
CA HIS A 421 -2.49 -7.22 -14.02
C HIS A 421 -2.75 -7.67 -12.59
N CYS A 422 -1.99 -8.67 -12.18
CA CYS A 422 -2.09 -9.22 -10.84
C CYS A 422 -0.80 -9.92 -10.41
N GLY A 423 -0.75 -10.34 -9.15
CA GLY A 423 0.10 -11.44 -8.71
C GLY A 423 -0.39 -12.76 -9.28
N THR A 424 0.48 -13.76 -9.32
CA THR A 424 0.15 -15.03 -9.98
C THR A 424 -1.19 -15.63 -9.49
N PRO A 425 -2.07 -16.07 -10.40
CA PRO A 425 -3.28 -16.83 -10.04
C PRO A 425 -2.97 -18.19 -9.41
N ALA A 426 -1.75 -18.71 -9.61
CA ALA A 426 -1.26 -19.91 -8.96
C ALA A 426 -1.26 -19.78 -7.42
N THR A 427 -1.20 -20.90 -6.72
CA THR A 427 -1.24 -20.94 -5.25
C THR A 427 -0.09 -21.74 -4.66
N LYS A 428 0.35 -21.34 -3.46
CA LYS A 428 1.25 -22.13 -2.60
C LYS A 428 0.56 -22.59 -1.31
N ILE A 429 -0.77 -22.58 -1.27
CA ILE A 429 -1.52 -23.14 -0.16
C ILE A 429 -1.37 -24.66 -0.23
N GLU A 430 -0.72 -25.26 0.76
CA GLU A 430 -0.52 -26.70 0.82
C GLU A 430 -1.77 -27.37 1.40
N LEU A 431 -2.61 -27.95 0.54
CA LEU A 431 -3.82 -28.65 0.97
C LEU A 431 -3.58 -30.14 1.24
N GLY A 432 -2.49 -30.70 0.70
CA GLY A 432 -2.20 -32.14 0.70
C GLY A 432 -2.86 -32.89 -0.46
N ASP A 433 -3.72 -32.20 -1.21
CA ASP A 433 -4.36 -32.68 -2.43
C ASP A 433 -4.04 -31.69 -3.57
N LYS A 434 -3.33 -32.17 -4.59
CA LYS A 434 -2.96 -31.37 -5.75
C LYS A 434 -4.18 -30.89 -6.53
N GLN A 435 -5.27 -31.66 -6.56
CA GLN A 435 -6.47 -31.24 -7.28
C GLN A 435 -7.15 -30.07 -6.58
N ALA A 436 -7.27 -30.10 -5.25
CA ALA A 436 -7.80 -28.97 -4.50
C ALA A 436 -6.95 -27.69 -4.68
N GLU A 437 -5.63 -27.81 -4.88
CA GLU A 437 -4.77 -26.68 -5.23
C GLU A 437 -5.09 -26.13 -6.63
N ILE A 438 -5.29 -27.02 -7.61
CA ILE A 438 -5.72 -26.65 -8.97
C ILE A 438 -7.10 -26.00 -8.95
N ASP A 439 -8.03 -26.47 -8.13
CA ASP A 439 -9.38 -25.89 -8.01
C ASP A 439 -9.34 -24.45 -7.49
N ILE A 440 -8.40 -24.12 -6.58
CA ILE A 440 -8.15 -22.73 -6.17
C ILE A 440 -7.65 -21.90 -7.36
N VAL A 441 -6.74 -22.46 -8.17
CA VAL A 441 -6.22 -21.75 -9.35
C VAL A 441 -7.31 -21.53 -10.39
N LYS A 442 -8.15 -22.53 -10.65
CA LYS A 442 -9.33 -22.40 -11.52
C LYS A 442 -10.24 -21.28 -11.04
N GLU A 443 -10.53 -21.22 -9.75
CA GLU A 443 -11.36 -20.15 -9.19
C GLU A 443 -10.73 -18.76 -9.34
N ASN A 444 -9.41 -18.65 -9.19
CA ASN A 444 -8.70 -17.40 -9.43
C ASN A 444 -8.72 -17.01 -10.92
N LEU A 445 -8.71 -17.97 -11.85
CA LEU A 445 -8.85 -17.72 -13.29
C LEU A 445 -10.29 -17.28 -13.64
N LYS A 446 -11.30 -17.94 -13.06
CA LYS A 446 -12.70 -17.50 -13.16
C LYS A 446 -12.88 -16.07 -12.68
N GLN A 447 -12.21 -15.70 -11.57
CA GLN A 447 -12.20 -14.33 -11.07
C GLN A 447 -11.64 -13.33 -12.11
N LEU A 448 -10.59 -13.68 -12.87
CA LEU A 448 -10.09 -12.82 -13.95
C LEU A 448 -11.12 -12.67 -15.09
N GLN A 449 -11.82 -13.76 -15.42
CA GLN A 449 -12.83 -13.77 -16.47
C GLN A 449 -14.01 -12.83 -16.17
N MET A 450 -14.35 -12.63 -14.88
CA MET A 450 -15.41 -11.70 -14.46
C MET A 450 -15.14 -10.24 -14.84
N PHE A 451 -13.88 -9.88 -15.10
CA PHE A 451 -13.51 -8.52 -15.52
C PHE A 451 -13.51 -8.33 -17.04
N GLN A 452 -13.83 -9.39 -17.80
CA GLN A 452 -13.95 -9.37 -19.25
C GLN A 452 -15.39 -9.53 -19.73
N ARG A 453 -15.63 -9.21 -21.00
CA ARG A 453 -16.95 -9.46 -21.59
C ARG A 453 -17.16 -10.97 -21.72
N PRO A 454 -18.41 -11.46 -21.55
CA PRO A 454 -18.73 -12.86 -21.79
C PRO A 454 -18.25 -13.33 -23.17
N GLY A 455 -17.55 -14.47 -23.21
CA GLY A 455 -17.02 -15.05 -24.44
C GLY A 455 -15.64 -14.55 -24.89
N GLU A 456 -15.07 -13.52 -24.27
CA GLU A 456 -13.71 -13.06 -24.60
C GLU A 456 -12.65 -14.04 -24.09
N THR A 457 -11.64 -14.31 -24.92
CA THR A 457 -10.48 -15.11 -24.52
C THR A 457 -9.51 -14.28 -23.66
N ILE A 458 -8.97 -14.88 -22.60
CA ILE A 458 -7.88 -14.28 -21.81
C ILE A 458 -6.54 -14.94 -22.15
N ASN A 459 -5.54 -14.13 -22.51
CA ASN A 459 -4.15 -14.53 -22.56
C ASN A 459 -3.43 -14.23 -21.24
N LEU A 460 -3.04 -15.29 -20.54
CA LEU A 460 -2.26 -15.26 -19.31
C LEU A 460 -0.78 -15.12 -19.64
N ASN A 461 -0.24 -13.90 -19.53
CA ASN A 461 1.16 -13.62 -19.83
C ASN A 461 2.04 -13.76 -18.58
N ILE A 462 2.74 -14.89 -18.49
CA ILE A 462 3.59 -15.24 -17.35
C ILE A 462 4.97 -14.58 -17.51
N LEU A 463 5.30 -13.65 -16.61
CA LEU A 463 6.60 -12.96 -16.59
C LEU A 463 7.67 -13.70 -15.75
N ASN A 464 7.30 -14.87 -15.21
CA ASN A 464 8.15 -15.75 -14.42
C ASN A 464 8.97 -16.73 -15.28
N THR A 465 9.97 -17.39 -14.68
CA THR A 465 10.64 -18.51 -15.35
C THR A 465 10.02 -19.83 -14.98
N ASN A 466 9.91 -20.72 -15.96
CA ASN A 466 9.44 -22.09 -15.78
C ASN A 466 10.52 -23.02 -15.17
N LEU A 467 11.28 -22.51 -14.19
CA LEU A 467 12.38 -23.25 -13.56
C LEU A 467 12.42 -23.00 -12.05
N GLY A 468 12.99 -23.97 -11.33
CA GLY A 468 13.23 -23.89 -9.89
C GLY A 468 11.96 -23.57 -9.08
N SER A 469 12.08 -22.63 -8.13
CA SER A 469 10.99 -22.31 -7.19
C SER A 469 9.75 -21.62 -7.79
N GLU A 470 9.80 -21.28 -9.09
CA GLU A 470 8.73 -20.64 -9.86
C GLU A 470 8.00 -21.63 -10.80
N LYS A 471 8.51 -22.87 -10.98
CA LYS A 471 7.90 -23.89 -11.86
C LYS A 471 6.42 -24.19 -11.53
N PHE A 472 6.07 -24.20 -10.25
CA PHE A 472 4.70 -24.45 -9.79
C PHE A 472 3.66 -23.50 -10.43
N ILE A 473 4.06 -22.28 -10.81
CA ILE A 473 3.17 -21.31 -11.47
C ILE A 473 2.69 -21.87 -12.81
N PHE A 474 3.63 -22.38 -13.61
CA PHE A 474 3.35 -22.92 -14.92
C PHE A 474 2.55 -24.22 -14.81
N ASP A 475 3.01 -25.14 -13.97
CA ASP A 475 2.36 -26.45 -13.79
C ASP A 475 0.89 -26.29 -13.40
N GLN A 476 0.60 -25.41 -12.44
CA GLN A 476 -0.77 -25.19 -11.98
C GLN A 476 -1.62 -24.42 -12.98
N ILE A 477 -1.09 -23.37 -13.62
CA ILE A 477 -1.86 -22.55 -14.58
C ILE A 477 -2.18 -23.38 -15.82
N MET A 478 -1.20 -24.06 -16.41
CA MET A 478 -1.42 -24.88 -17.62
C MET A 478 -2.50 -25.94 -17.38
N LYS A 479 -2.41 -26.66 -16.26
CA LYS A 479 -3.41 -27.68 -15.90
C LYS A 479 -4.79 -27.06 -15.64
N ALA A 480 -4.86 -25.95 -14.90
CA ALA A 480 -6.14 -25.27 -14.66
C ALA A 480 -6.79 -24.77 -15.96
N THR A 481 -6.01 -24.19 -16.88
CA THR A 481 -6.53 -23.75 -18.18
C THR A 481 -6.98 -24.90 -19.06
N GLU A 482 -6.26 -26.04 -19.06
CA GLU A 482 -6.67 -27.24 -19.80
C GLU A 482 -8.03 -27.75 -19.31
N GLU A 483 -8.21 -27.87 -17.99
CA GLU A 483 -9.48 -28.32 -17.41
C GLU A 483 -10.64 -27.33 -17.65
N LEU A 484 -10.40 -26.02 -17.57
CA LEU A 484 -11.43 -25.00 -17.81
C LEU A 484 -11.85 -24.93 -19.28
N ASN A 485 -10.88 -25.01 -20.20
CA ASN A 485 -11.16 -24.99 -21.63
C ASN A 485 -11.85 -26.28 -22.13
N ALA A 486 -11.68 -27.41 -21.42
CA ALA A 486 -12.33 -28.68 -21.72
C ALA A 486 -13.75 -28.81 -21.14
N GLY A 487 -14.14 -27.94 -20.20
CA GLY A 487 -15.44 -27.97 -19.54
C GLY A 487 -16.61 -27.49 -20.41
N GLU A 488 -17.85 -27.71 -19.94
CA GLU A 488 -19.08 -27.33 -20.66
C GLU A 488 -19.22 -25.81 -20.83
N GLU A 489 -18.79 -25.03 -19.84
CA GLU A 489 -18.80 -23.56 -19.89
C GLU A 489 -17.73 -22.98 -20.84
N LYS A 490 -16.86 -23.82 -21.42
CA LYS A 490 -15.74 -23.49 -22.32
C LYS A 490 -15.18 -22.09 -22.08
N GLU A 491 -14.56 -21.90 -20.91
CA GLU A 491 -13.78 -20.69 -20.69
C GLU A 491 -12.62 -20.69 -21.69
N GLN A 492 -12.21 -19.51 -22.17
CA GLN A 492 -11.20 -19.41 -23.21
C GLN A 492 -9.94 -18.79 -22.63
N PHE A 493 -9.04 -19.62 -22.10
CA PHE A 493 -7.72 -19.19 -21.67
C PHE A 493 -6.63 -19.65 -22.62
N THR A 494 -5.67 -18.78 -22.90
CA THR A 494 -4.37 -19.18 -23.44
C THR A 494 -3.24 -18.68 -22.59
N VAL A 495 -2.06 -19.28 -22.72
CA VAL A 495 -0.90 -18.97 -21.88
C VAL A 495 0.27 -18.55 -22.75
N THR A 496 0.92 -17.46 -22.37
CA THR A 496 2.17 -16.98 -22.97
C THR A 496 3.26 -16.95 -21.89
N ASN A 497 4.49 -17.32 -22.24
CA ASN A 497 5.63 -17.24 -21.34
C ASN A 497 6.62 -16.17 -21.79
N SER A 498 6.51 -14.98 -21.19
CA SER A 498 7.39 -13.84 -21.44
C SER A 498 8.40 -13.63 -20.31
N ALA A 499 9.08 -14.69 -19.85
CA ALA A 499 10.02 -14.63 -18.74
C ALA A 499 11.01 -13.44 -18.81
N ILE A 500 10.97 -12.57 -17.78
CA ILE A 500 11.84 -11.36 -17.67
C ILE A 500 12.96 -11.61 -16.65
N ASN A 501 13.87 -12.54 -16.93
CA ASN A 501 15.09 -12.74 -16.12
C ASN A 501 16.22 -13.42 -16.93
N ALA A 502 17.34 -13.77 -16.28
CA ALA A 502 18.52 -14.36 -16.91
C ALA A 502 18.29 -15.84 -17.22
N ALA A 503 17.50 -16.53 -16.40
CA ALA A 503 17.19 -17.93 -16.61
C ALA A 503 16.30 -18.17 -17.84
N ARG A 504 15.83 -17.11 -18.52
CA ARG A 504 15.18 -17.20 -19.84
C ARG A 504 16.03 -17.90 -20.90
N PHE A 505 17.36 -17.86 -20.78
CA PHE A 505 18.26 -18.56 -21.71
C PHE A 505 18.14 -20.10 -21.61
N PHE A 506 17.56 -20.60 -20.52
CA PHE A 506 17.37 -22.02 -20.26
C PHE A 506 15.91 -22.47 -20.43
N THR A 507 15.02 -21.58 -20.85
CA THR A 507 13.60 -21.89 -21.07
C THR A 507 13.23 -21.63 -22.53
N SER A 508 12.47 -22.53 -23.15
CA SER A 508 11.84 -22.22 -24.43
C SER A 508 10.89 -21.03 -24.26
N ARG A 509 10.96 -20.08 -25.21
CA ARG A 509 9.95 -19.02 -25.29
C ARG A 509 8.66 -19.65 -25.79
N GLN A 510 7.54 -19.37 -25.14
CA GLN A 510 6.22 -19.79 -25.61
C GLN A 510 5.49 -18.54 -26.07
N ASN A 511 5.82 -18.09 -27.27
CA ASN A 511 5.29 -16.86 -27.88
C ASN A 511 4.27 -17.17 -28.99
N GLU A 512 3.85 -18.42 -29.16
CA GLU A 512 2.93 -18.81 -30.25
C GLU A 512 1.64 -18.00 -30.20
N VAL A 513 1.09 -17.73 -29.02
CA VAL A 513 -0.10 -16.87 -28.90
C VAL A 513 0.15 -15.47 -29.47
N PHE A 514 1.32 -14.86 -29.20
CA PHE A 514 1.66 -13.56 -29.76
C PHE A 514 1.88 -13.64 -31.28
N LYS A 515 2.50 -14.70 -31.77
CA LYS A 515 2.69 -14.94 -33.20
C LYS A 515 1.35 -15.10 -33.91
N ASP A 516 0.43 -15.87 -33.34
CA ASP A 516 -0.94 -16.07 -33.86
C ASP A 516 -1.70 -14.74 -33.93
N THR A 517 -1.58 -13.90 -32.89
CA THR A 517 -2.16 -12.55 -32.92
C THR A 517 -1.62 -11.73 -34.10
N LEU A 518 -0.31 -11.73 -34.32
CA LEU A 518 0.29 -11.00 -35.44
C LEU A 518 -0.12 -11.57 -36.80
N VAL A 519 -0.27 -12.90 -36.91
CA VAL A 519 -0.80 -13.56 -38.11
C VAL A 519 -2.24 -13.12 -38.39
N ILE A 520 -3.08 -13.02 -37.35
CA ILE A 520 -4.47 -12.53 -37.48
C ILE A 520 -4.49 -11.08 -37.98
N ILE A 521 -3.67 -10.20 -37.38
CA ILE A 521 -3.52 -8.82 -37.85
C ILE A 521 -3.10 -8.81 -39.33
N GLY A 522 -2.08 -9.60 -39.70
CA GLY A 522 -1.60 -9.70 -41.07
C GLY A 522 -2.66 -10.18 -42.07
N LYS A 523 -3.54 -11.11 -41.67
CA LYS A 523 -4.67 -11.57 -42.51
C LYS A 523 -5.72 -10.48 -42.71
N ASN A 524 -5.99 -9.68 -41.70
CA ASN A 524 -7.02 -8.65 -41.77
C ASN A 524 -6.62 -7.48 -42.68
N ILE A 525 -5.33 -7.15 -42.72
CA ILE A 525 -4.81 -6.04 -43.53
C ILE A 525 -4.40 -6.46 -44.95
N GLU A 526 -4.50 -7.75 -45.28
CA GLU A 526 -4.07 -8.29 -46.58
C GLU A 526 -4.84 -7.72 -47.77
N ASN A 527 -6.09 -7.28 -47.55
CA ASN A 527 -6.94 -6.67 -48.56
C ASN A 527 -6.73 -5.14 -48.69
N GLU A 528 -5.93 -4.56 -47.80
CA GLU A 528 -5.50 -3.17 -47.87
C GLU A 528 -4.21 -3.11 -48.69
N LYS A 529 -3.81 -1.98 -49.28
CA LYS A 529 -2.59 -1.85 -50.13
C LYS A 529 -1.26 -2.03 -49.34
N LEU A 530 -1.24 -2.91 -48.36
CA LEU A 530 -0.23 -3.18 -47.36
C LEU A 530 0.25 -4.64 -47.44
N SER A 531 0.36 -5.17 -48.67
CA SER A 531 0.68 -6.58 -48.94
C SER A 531 1.99 -7.03 -48.29
N ASP A 532 3.02 -6.18 -48.26
CA ASP A 532 4.33 -6.55 -47.74
C ASP A 532 4.31 -6.59 -46.20
N VAL A 533 3.53 -5.71 -45.57
CA VAL A 533 3.26 -5.73 -44.13
C VAL A 533 2.47 -7.00 -43.78
N ALA A 534 1.40 -7.31 -44.51
CA ALA A 534 0.59 -8.50 -44.31
C ALA A 534 1.42 -9.79 -44.41
N ILE A 535 2.24 -9.93 -45.46
CA ILE A 535 3.13 -11.07 -45.67
C ILE A 535 4.17 -11.15 -44.54
N TYR A 536 4.73 -10.01 -44.11
CA TYR A 536 5.73 -9.99 -43.04
C TYR A 536 5.16 -10.52 -41.72
N LEU A 537 3.99 -10.01 -41.32
CA LEU A 537 3.34 -10.40 -40.07
C LEU A 537 2.93 -11.87 -40.05
N LYS A 538 2.44 -12.41 -41.18
CA LYS A 538 2.04 -13.80 -41.32
C LYS A 538 3.24 -14.75 -41.34
N GLU A 539 4.18 -14.50 -42.24
CA GLU A 539 5.18 -15.49 -42.63
C GLU A 539 6.57 -15.20 -42.07
N GLY A 540 6.89 -13.94 -41.78
CA GLY A 540 8.24 -13.49 -41.48
C GLY A 540 9.21 -13.60 -42.67
N LYS A 541 8.69 -13.73 -43.91
CA LYS A 541 9.45 -14.05 -45.12
C LYS A 541 9.66 -12.87 -46.10
N SER A 542 8.83 -11.83 -46.08
CA SER A 542 9.12 -10.59 -46.85
C SER A 542 10.29 -9.84 -46.21
N SER A 543 10.99 -8.98 -46.97
CA SER A 543 12.02 -8.16 -46.34
C SER A 543 11.32 -7.11 -45.48
N LYS A 544 11.73 -7.06 -44.21
CA LYS A 544 11.32 -6.03 -43.24
C LYS A 544 11.41 -4.61 -43.85
N SER A 545 12.36 -4.40 -44.76
CA SER A 545 12.56 -3.13 -45.45
C SER A 545 11.36 -2.76 -46.32
N GLU A 546 10.76 -3.70 -47.07
CA GLU A 546 9.57 -3.40 -47.87
C GLU A 546 8.36 -3.08 -46.99
N ALA A 547 8.14 -3.87 -45.93
CA ALA A 547 7.07 -3.61 -44.97
C ALA A 547 7.20 -2.21 -44.33
N LEU A 548 8.41 -1.82 -43.94
CA LEU A 548 8.66 -0.49 -43.38
C LEU A 548 8.45 0.64 -44.39
N LYS A 549 8.82 0.46 -45.66
CA LYS A 549 8.53 1.45 -46.72
C LYS A 549 7.03 1.67 -46.92
N GLN A 550 6.23 0.60 -46.93
CA GLN A 550 4.77 0.73 -47.01
C GLN A 550 4.21 1.48 -45.80
N ILE A 551 4.73 1.21 -44.61
CA ILE A 551 4.35 1.91 -43.37
C ILE A 551 4.75 3.39 -43.42
N GLU A 552 5.92 3.73 -43.94
CA GLU A 552 6.37 5.12 -44.10
C GLU A 552 5.48 5.90 -45.07
N GLU A 553 5.01 5.26 -46.14
CA GLU A 553 4.04 5.88 -47.05
C GLU A 553 2.68 6.08 -46.37
N LEU A 554 2.19 5.05 -45.67
CA LEU A 554 0.94 5.12 -44.90
C LEU A 554 1.00 6.22 -43.83
N ALA A 555 2.16 6.43 -43.20
CA ALA A 555 2.32 7.44 -42.15
C ALA A 555 2.01 8.88 -42.62
N LYS A 556 2.09 9.14 -43.93
CA LYS A 556 1.75 10.45 -44.52
C LYS A 556 0.25 10.74 -44.48
N THR A 557 -0.59 9.71 -44.51
CA THR A 557 -2.06 9.84 -44.55
C THR A 557 -2.71 9.36 -43.27
N GLU A 558 -2.18 8.31 -42.63
CA GLU A 558 -2.74 7.63 -41.47
C GLU A 558 -1.65 7.31 -40.42
N PRO A 559 -1.09 8.34 -39.75
CA PRO A 559 0.07 8.19 -38.87
C PRO A 559 -0.17 7.25 -37.67
N GLU A 560 -1.36 7.30 -37.05
CA GLU A 560 -1.69 6.40 -35.93
C GLU A 560 -1.70 4.93 -36.38
N TYR A 561 -2.26 4.63 -37.55
CA TYR A 561 -2.33 3.27 -38.08
C TYR A 561 -0.95 2.75 -38.53
N ALA A 562 -0.18 3.59 -39.24
CA ALA A 562 1.19 3.29 -39.61
C ALA A 562 2.04 2.94 -38.39
N ASN A 563 1.85 3.65 -37.29
CA ASN A 563 2.59 3.42 -36.08
C ASN A 563 2.17 2.12 -35.32
N ASP A 564 0.87 1.78 -35.34
CA ASP A 564 0.39 0.48 -34.86
C ASP A 564 1.02 -0.67 -35.66
N LEU A 565 1.04 -0.56 -37.00
CA LEU A 565 1.67 -1.55 -37.88
C LEU A 565 3.18 -1.62 -37.71
N LYS A 566 3.85 -0.49 -37.50
CA LYS A 566 5.27 -0.45 -37.16
C LYS A 566 5.54 -1.24 -35.89
N THR A 567 4.72 -1.04 -34.86
CA THR A 567 4.82 -1.77 -33.60
C THR A 567 4.59 -3.27 -33.81
N ALA A 568 3.66 -3.67 -34.69
CA ALA A 568 3.41 -5.07 -35.06
C ALA A 568 4.60 -5.71 -35.78
N VAL A 569 5.21 -5.00 -36.74
CA VAL A 569 6.42 -5.44 -37.46
C VAL A 569 7.60 -5.61 -36.50
N GLU A 570 7.82 -4.66 -35.59
CA GLU A 570 8.87 -4.75 -34.56
C GLU A 570 8.61 -5.90 -33.58
N ALA A 571 7.35 -6.14 -33.19
CA ALA A 571 6.99 -7.29 -32.37
C ALA A 571 7.26 -8.63 -33.11
N ARG A 572 6.94 -8.69 -34.41
CA ARG A 572 7.23 -9.88 -35.23
C ARG A 572 8.73 -10.14 -35.33
N GLU A 573 9.51 -9.10 -35.57
CA GLU A 573 10.97 -9.20 -35.57
C GLU A 573 11.52 -9.72 -34.23
N LEU A 574 10.98 -9.29 -33.09
CA LEU A 574 11.39 -9.79 -31.78
C LEU A 574 11.05 -11.26 -31.55
N ILE A 575 9.99 -11.77 -32.19
CA ILE A 575 9.65 -13.20 -32.21
C ILE A 575 10.64 -13.96 -33.11
N ASP A 576 10.87 -13.49 -34.33
CA ASP A 576 11.68 -14.21 -35.34
C ASP A 576 13.19 -14.16 -35.03
N SER A 577 13.70 -13.02 -34.54
CA SER A 577 15.10 -12.84 -34.16
C SER A 577 15.51 -13.60 -32.90
N SER A 578 14.53 -14.11 -32.14
CA SER A 578 14.74 -14.71 -30.82
C SER A 578 15.50 -16.04 -30.80
N ASN A 579 15.70 -16.67 -31.97
CA ASN A 579 16.48 -17.91 -32.12
C ASN A 579 18.00 -17.70 -32.05
N THR A 580 18.48 -16.45 -32.04
CA THR A 580 19.91 -16.17 -31.82
C THR A 580 20.24 -16.20 -30.32
N LYS A 581 20.61 -17.38 -29.80
CA LYS A 581 21.01 -17.62 -28.38
C LYS A 581 22.04 -16.63 -27.80
N PHE A 582 22.70 -15.83 -28.65
CA PHE A 582 23.77 -14.90 -28.29
C PHE A 582 23.57 -13.46 -28.77
N ASN A 583 22.38 -13.08 -29.25
CA ASN A 583 22.20 -11.70 -29.65
C ASN A 583 22.33 -10.77 -28.44
N LYS A 584 23.28 -9.83 -28.52
CA LYS A 584 23.55 -8.80 -27.50
C LYS A 584 22.36 -7.86 -27.29
N HIS A 585 21.33 -7.94 -28.13
CA HIS A 585 20.08 -7.26 -27.94
C HIS A 585 19.31 -7.85 -26.74
N LYS A 586 19.47 -7.15 -25.60
CA LYS A 586 18.39 -6.36 -24.97
C LYS A 586 17.07 -7.13 -24.79
N HIS A 587 16.58 -7.26 -23.55
CA HIS A 587 15.44 -8.09 -23.12
C HIS A 587 14.23 -8.19 -24.09
N ALA A 588 14.36 -9.00 -25.14
CA ALA A 588 13.38 -9.13 -26.19
C ALA A 588 12.00 -9.57 -25.66
N ASN A 589 11.93 -10.36 -24.58
CA ASN A 589 10.66 -10.74 -23.96
C ASN A 589 9.92 -9.58 -23.31
N LEU A 590 10.63 -8.65 -22.66
CA LEU A 590 10.00 -7.48 -22.06
C LEU A 590 9.50 -6.54 -23.15
N GLU A 591 10.34 -6.28 -24.15
CA GLU A 591 9.98 -5.40 -25.26
C GLU A 591 8.83 -5.99 -26.08
N LEU A 592 8.88 -7.29 -26.39
CA LEU A 592 7.79 -8.00 -27.05
C LEU A 592 6.50 -7.95 -26.22
N SER A 593 6.58 -8.28 -24.93
CA SER A 593 5.43 -8.25 -24.03
C SER A 593 4.79 -6.86 -23.99
N ALA A 594 5.58 -5.80 -23.83
CA ALA A 594 5.08 -4.42 -23.84
C ALA A 594 4.45 -4.01 -25.18
N LYS A 595 5.09 -4.37 -26.31
CA LYS A 595 4.54 -4.10 -27.65
C LYS A 595 3.24 -4.86 -27.90
N MET A 596 3.17 -6.13 -27.49
CA MET A 596 1.94 -6.92 -27.62
C MET A 596 0.83 -6.39 -26.73
N SER A 597 1.11 -5.97 -25.50
CA SER A 597 0.12 -5.32 -24.63
C SER A 597 -0.42 -4.03 -25.25
N TYR A 598 0.43 -3.23 -25.91
CA TYR A 598 -0.01 -2.06 -26.66
C TYR A 598 -0.88 -2.43 -27.87
N LEU A 599 -0.41 -3.37 -28.71
CA LEU A 599 -1.12 -3.79 -29.92
C LEU A 599 -2.49 -4.40 -29.61
N LEU A 600 -2.58 -5.28 -28.61
CA LEU A 600 -3.86 -5.88 -28.21
C LEU A 600 -4.88 -4.82 -27.77
N ASN A 601 -4.42 -3.70 -27.20
CA ASN A 601 -5.29 -2.56 -26.90
C ASN A 601 -5.66 -1.77 -28.15
N ALA A 602 -4.71 -1.51 -29.04
CA ALA A 602 -4.96 -0.83 -30.30
C ALA A 602 -6.01 -1.57 -31.12
N VAL A 603 -5.94 -2.90 -31.17
CA VAL A 603 -6.89 -3.68 -31.98
C VAL A 603 -8.28 -3.76 -31.33
N ARG A 604 -8.40 -3.58 -30.01
CA ARG A 604 -9.71 -3.56 -29.31
C ARG A 604 -10.40 -2.20 -29.32
N ASP A 605 -9.70 -1.16 -29.77
CA ASP A 605 -10.29 0.15 -29.98
C ASP A 605 -10.99 0.11 -31.33
N ASP A 606 -12.32 -0.10 -31.33
CA ASP A 606 -13.16 -0.22 -32.54
C ASP A 606 -13.00 0.97 -33.53
N LYS A 607 -12.45 2.10 -33.05
CA LYS A 607 -12.14 3.29 -33.84
C LYS A 607 -10.78 3.25 -34.54
N ARG A 608 -9.91 2.27 -34.25
CA ARG A 608 -8.60 2.14 -34.88
C ARG A 608 -8.67 1.24 -36.10
N TYR A 609 -7.96 1.61 -37.16
CA TYR A 609 -7.97 0.89 -38.43
C TYR A 609 -7.57 -0.59 -38.30
N ILE A 610 -6.64 -0.91 -37.39
CA ILE A 610 -6.17 -2.28 -37.16
C ILE A 610 -7.25 -3.21 -36.55
N SER A 611 -8.36 -2.65 -36.02
CA SER A 611 -9.48 -3.42 -35.44
C SER A 611 -10.38 -4.06 -36.49
N LYS A 612 -10.49 -3.51 -37.71
CA LYS A 612 -11.48 -3.94 -38.70
C LYS A 612 -11.41 -5.46 -38.96
N GLY A 613 -12.40 -6.21 -38.46
CA GLY A 613 -12.51 -7.66 -38.62
C GLY A 613 -11.73 -8.51 -37.60
N ALA A 614 -11.06 -7.89 -36.63
CA ALA A 614 -10.23 -8.56 -35.63
C ALA A 614 -10.93 -8.80 -34.28
N ASP A 615 -12.05 -8.10 -34.05
CA ASP A 615 -12.75 -7.94 -32.77
C ASP A 615 -13.18 -9.29 -32.14
N LYS A 616 -13.44 -10.31 -32.96
CA LYS A 616 -13.94 -11.62 -32.50
C LYS A 616 -12.85 -12.59 -32.03
N ILE A 617 -11.56 -12.25 -32.16
CA ILE A 617 -10.45 -13.21 -31.96
C ILE A 617 -9.44 -12.74 -30.91
N ILE A 618 -9.48 -11.46 -30.53
CA ILE A 618 -8.36 -10.85 -29.82
C ILE A 618 -8.49 -10.96 -28.31
N LYS A 619 -7.43 -11.52 -27.73
CA LYS A 619 -7.38 -11.96 -26.35
C LYS A 619 -7.03 -10.81 -25.42
N HIS A 620 -7.73 -10.71 -24.31
CA HIS A 620 -7.35 -9.84 -23.21
C HIS A 620 -6.05 -10.31 -22.58
N ILE A 621 -5.05 -9.43 -22.46
CA ILE A 621 -3.82 -9.79 -21.79
C ILE A 621 -3.90 -9.51 -20.29
N VAL A 622 -3.52 -10.51 -19.50
CA VAL A 622 -3.28 -10.37 -18.06
C VAL A 622 -1.80 -10.56 -17.82
N ASP A 623 -1.11 -9.47 -17.47
CA ASP A 623 0.31 -9.55 -17.13
C ASP A 623 0.47 -9.90 -15.65
N PHE A 624 1.24 -10.94 -15.36
CA PHE A 624 1.58 -11.24 -13.97
C PHE A 624 2.97 -11.81 -13.79
N CYS A 625 3.56 -11.40 -12.68
CA CYS A 625 4.67 -12.10 -12.06
C CYS A 625 4.21 -12.64 -10.70
N LYS A 626 5.05 -13.39 -10.01
CA LYS A 626 4.72 -14.02 -8.73
C LYS A 626 4.05 -13.07 -7.73
N SER A 627 4.54 -11.83 -7.61
CA SER A 627 3.99 -10.82 -6.70
C SER A 627 3.00 -9.86 -7.36
N GLY A 628 3.01 -9.74 -8.70
CA GLY A 628 2.27 -8.71 -9.41
C GLY A 628 2.88 -7.32 -9.36
N LYS A 629 4.07 -7.17 -8.75
CA LYS A 629 4.69 -5.87 -8.49
C LYS A 629 5.98 -5.68 -9.26
N ASP A 630 6.90 -6.65 -9.12
CA ASP A 630 8.28 -6.47 -9.55
C ASP A 630 8.42 -6.50 -11.08
N ARG A 631 8.35 -7.69 -11.69
CA ARG A 631 8.47 -7.83 -13.16
C ARG A 631 7.22 -7.29 -13.86
N THR A 632 6.08 -7.33 -13.19
CA THR A 632 4.82 -6.75 -13.67
C THR A 632 4.91 -5.24 -13.80
N GLY A 633 5.24 -4.51 -12.72
CA GLY A 633 5.35 -3.03 -12.76
C GLY A 633 6.43 -2.56 -13.73
N ILE A 634 7.49 -3.35 -13.93
CA ILE A 634 8.46 -3.12 -15.00
C ILE A 634 7.83 -3.24 -16.40
N ASN A 635 7.05 -4.31 -16.64
CA ASN A 635 6.35 -4.49 -17.91
C ASN A 635 5.34 -3.36 -18.15
N LYS A 636 4.63 -2.92 -17.09
CA LYS A 636 3.70 -1.80 -17.15
C LYS A 636 4.40 -0.48 -17.43
N ALA A 637 5.50 -0.17 -16.76
CA ALA A 637 6.29 1.03 -17.06
C ALA A 637 6.72 1.11 -18.53
N GLU A 638 7.20 0.00 -19.12
CA GLU A 638 7.59 -0.03 -20.54
C GLU A 638 6.38 0.04 -21.48
N THR A 639 5.28 -0.63 -21.14
CA THR A 639 4.03 -0.59 -21.92
C THR A 639 3.46 0.83 -21.93
N ASP A 640 3.39 1.47 -20.76
CA ASP A 640 2.96 2.85 -20.60
C ASP A 640 3.86 3.79 -21.40
N ARG A 641 5.19 3.61 -21.33
CA ARG A 641 6.12 4.43 -22.12
C ARG A 641 5.82 4.38 -23.60
N ASN A 642 5.61 3.18 -24.15
CA ASN A 642 5.32 3.01 -25.57
C ASN A 642 3.95 3.60 -25.93
N ALA A 643 2.94 3.38 -25.09
CA ALA A 643 1.59 3.90 -25.30
C ALA A 643 1.55 5.44 -25.23
N ILE A 644 2.26 6.03 -24.28
CA ILE A 644 2.47 7.48 -24.14
C ILE A 644 3.18 8.05 -25.35
N ALA A 645 4.34 7.48 -25.70
CA ALA A 645 5.15 7.95 -26.82
C ALA A 645 4.34 7.98 -28.11
N ASN A 646 3.55 6.93 -28.36
CA ASN A 646 2.64 6.88 -29.51
C ASN A 646 1.52 7.90 -29.42
N ALA A 647 0.90 8.07 -28.25
CA ALA A 647 -0.18 9.03 -28.07
C ALA A 647 0.28 10.49 -28.20
N LEU A 648 1.57 10.75 -27.93
CA LEU A 648 2.20 12.06 -28.00
C LEU A 648 3.01 12.27 -29.30
N ASP A 649 3.06 11.26 -30.19
CA ASP A 649 3.86 11.26 -31.42
C ASP A 649 5.38 11.49 -31.19
N VAL A 650 5.88 11.11 -30.02
CA VAL A 650 7.28 11.33 -29.63
C VAL A 650 8.10 10.07 -29.84
N ASP A 651 9.21 10.14 -30.58
CA ASP A 651 10.22 9.07 -30.57
C ASP A 651 10.78 8.90 -29.14
N PRO A 652 10.63 7.74 -28.49
CA PRO A 652 11.16 7.50 -27.15
C PRO A 652 12.68 7.72 -27.01
N LYS A 653 13.43 7.69 -28.11
CA LYS A 653 14.88 7.92 -28.14
C LYS A 653 15.28 9.38 -28.33
N SER A 654 14.33 10.24 -28.74
CA SER A 654 14.55 11.68 -28.84
C SER A 654 14.82 12.32 -27.47
N GLU A 655 15.33 13.55 -27.45
CA GLU A 655 15.51 14.29 -26.18
C GLU A 655 14.17 14.52 -25.47
N VAL A 656 13.10 14.84 -26.22
CA VAL A 656 11.73 14.94 -25.67
C VAL A 656 11.28 13.61 -25.08
N GLY A 657 11.54 12.49 -25.78
CA GLY A 657 11.21 11.16 -25.29
C GLY A 657 11.94 10.80 -23.99
N LYS A 658 13.22 11.18 -23.87
CA LYS A 658 14.01 11.00 -22.64
C LYS A 658 13.50 11.89 -21.50
N GLU A 659 13.11 13.14 -21.78
CA GLU A 659 12.52 14.05 -20.78
C GLU A 659 11.18 13.50 -20.26
N ASN A 660 10.27 13.12 -21.17
CA ASN A 660 8.96 12.56 -20.83
C ASN A 660 9.08 11.33 -19.95
N LEU A 661 10.01 10.46 -20.29
CA LEU A 661 10.33 9.29 -19.50
C LEU A 661 10.84 9.65 -18.11
N LEU A 662 11.72 10.64 -17.98
CA LEU A 662 12.18 11.09 -16.66
C LEU A 662 10.98 11.52 -15.82
N LEU A 663 10.07 12.32 -16.41
CA LEU A 663 8.83 12.77 -15.75
C LEU A 663 7.92 11.59 -15.35
N GLN A 664 7.80 10.56 -16.20
CA GLN A 664 7.09 9.33 -15.88
C GLN A 664 7.71 8.61 -14.67
N ALA A 665 9.03 8.48 -14.64
CA ALA A 665 9.75 7.87 -13.53
C ALA A 665 9.63 8.70 -12.24
N SER A 666 9.65 10.03 -12.36
CA SER A 666 9.49 10.98 -11.25
C SER A 666 8.09 10.92 -10.64
N GLY A 667 7.04 10.77 -11.46
CA GLY A 667 5.66 10.56 -10.98
C GLY A 667 5.52 9.30 -10.11
N ASN A 668 6.46 8.36 -10.21
CA ASN A 668 6.68 7.27 -9.25
C ASN A 668 5.43 6.38 -9.08
N HIS A 669 4.60 6.27 -10.13
CA HIS A 669 3.32 5.56 -10.06
C HIS A 669 3.50 4.06 -9.78
N GLU A 670 4.35 3.37 -10.55
CA GLU A 670 4.59 1.92 -10.38
C GLU A 670 5.23 1.58 -9.02
N GLN A 671 6.13 2.43 -8.54
CA GLN A 671 6.72 2.28 -7.21
C GLN A 671 5.68 2.53 -6.12
N SER A 672 4.77 3.51 -6.32
CA SER A 672 3.64 3.75 -5.42
C SER A 672 2.81 2.46 -5.32
N MET A 673 2.33 1.92 -6.45
CA MET A 673 1.57 0.66 -6.48
C MET A 673 2.31 -0.53 -5.83
N ALA A 674 3.64 -0.60 -5.93
CA ALA A 674 4.43 -1.66 -5.31
C ALA A 674 4.49 -1.60 -3.76
N GLY A 675 4.41 -0.39 -3.22
CA GLY A 675 4.54 -0.07 -1.80
C GLY A 675 3.25 0.38 -1.13
N THR A 676 2.18 0.57 -1.89
CA THR A 676 0.82 0.77 -1.40
C THR A 676 0.02 -0.54 -1.51
N GLN A 677 -1.29 -0.44 -1.29
CA GLN A 677 -2.31 -1.49 -1.29
C GLN A 677 -2.02 -2.68 -2.22
N GLY A 678 -2.26 -3.93 -1.77
CA GLY A 678 -1.88 -5.14 -2.53
C GLY A 678 -0.36 -5.43 -2.52
N GLY A 679 0.46 -4.40 -2.28
CA GLY A 679 1.87 -4.47 -2.00
C GLY A 679 2.23 -4.59 -0.53
N MET A 680 3.49 -4.24 -0.22
CA MET A 680 3.98 -4.25 1.16
C MET A 680 4.18 -2.79 1.57
N LEU A 681 3.43 -2.33 2.57
CA LEU A 681 3.42 -0.94 3.01
C LEU A 681 4.83 -0.38 3.23
N GLY A 682 5.12 0.75 2.58
CA GLY A 682 6.41 1.45 2.63
C GLY A 682 7.52 0.81 1.80
N CYS A 683 7.26 -0.24 1.03
CA CYS A 683 8.20 -0.81 0.05
C CYS A 683 8.00 -0.22 -1.34
N HIS A 684 8.05 1.11 -1.46
CA HIS A 684 7.89 1.84 -2.71
C HIS A 684 9.11 1.70 -3.62
N SER A 685 9.33 0.50 -4.14
CA SER A 685 10.34 0.23 -5.16
C SER A 685 10.12 -1.07 -5.90
N LEU A 686 10.72 -1.13 -7.08
CA LEU A 686 10.76 -2.32 -7.92
C LEU A 686 12.12 -3.02 -7.71
N LYS A 687 12.17 -4.35 -7.66
CA LYS A 687 13.42 -5.09 -7.34
C LYS A 687 14.55 -4.85 -8.36
N ASP A 688 15.69 -4.34 -7.87
CA ASP A 688 16.92 -4.06 -8.65
C ASP A 688 17.42 -5.24 -9.50
N LYS A 689 17.30 -6.48 -9.00
CA LYS A 689 17.75 -7.68 -9.74
C LYS A 689 16.99 -7.88 -11.06
N SER A 690 15.74 -7.40 -11.15
CA SER A 690 14.98 -7.41 -12.41
C SER A 690 15.50 -6.35 -13.39
N PHE A 691 16.09 -5.26 -12.89
CA PHE A 691 16.56 -4.12 -13.70
C PHE A 691 17.96 -4.22 -14.28
N LYS A 692 18.87 -4.98 -13.67
CA LYS A 692 20.26 -5.19 -14.18
C LYS A 692 20.34 -5.73 -15.61
N MET A 693 19.20 -6.06 -16.16
CA MET A 693 19.02 -6.96 -17.24
C MET A 693 18.29 -6.24 -18.39
N ILE A 694 17.38 -5.32 -18.08
CA ILE A 694 16.52 -4.61 -19.03
C ILE A 694 17.28 -3.56 -19.85
N ALA A 695 16.99 -3.51 -21.15
CA ALA A 695 17.68 -2.70 -22.14
C ALA A 695 17.56 -1.19 -21.91
N PHE A 696 16.34 -0.69 -21.86
CA PHE A 696 16.02 0.73 -21.67
C PHE A 696 16.57 1.31 -20.36
N ILE A 697 16.50 0.51 -19.30
CA ILE A 697 16.95 0.89 -17.95
C ILE A 697 18.47 0.72 -17.79
N ARG A 698 19.10 -0.10 -18.63
CA ARG A 698 20.56 -0.18 -18.75
C ARG A 698 21.13 1.02 -19.51
N GLU A 699 20.40 1.53 -20.50
CA GLU A 699 20.76 2.75 -21.24
C GLU A 699 20.59 4.01 -20.39
N ASN A 700 19.62 4.03 -19.46
CA ASN A 700 19.42 5.13 -18.53
C ASN A 700 19.61 4.70 -17.05
N LYS A 701 20.89 4.66 -16.64
CA LYS A 701 21.30 4.35 -15.24
C LYS A 701 20.58 5.23 -14.20
N THR A 702 20.22 6.46 -14.57
CA THR A 702 19.53 7.41 -13.70
C THR A 702 18.13 6.92 -13.37
N ILE A 703 17.34 6.61 -14.41
CA ILE A 703 15.97 6.12 -14.25
C ILE A 703 15.93 4.80 -13.49
N ARG A 704 16.91 3.92 -13.75
CA ARG A 704 17.05 2.70 -12.97
C ARG A 704 17.10 2.96 -11.47
N LYS A 705 17.91 3.94 -11.05
CA LYS A 705 18.07 4.26 -9.63
C LYS A 705 16.79 4.85 -9.03
N ILE A 706 16.01 5.59 -9.83
CA ILE A 706 14.70 6.13 -9.43
C ILE A 706 13.70 4.98 -9.21
N PHE A 707 13.62 3.99 -10.10
CA PHE A 707 12.73 2.83 -9.92
C PHE A 707 13.21 1.83 -8.84
N ALA A 708 14.52 1.63 -8.72
CA ALA A 708 15.13 0.55 -7.93
C ALA A 708 15.59 1.00 -6.52
N GLN A 709 14.85 1.93 -5.89
CA GLN A 709 15.17 2.38 -4.53
C GLN A 709 15.20 1.20 -3.53
N LYS A 710 16.04 1.30 -2.50
CA LYS A 710 16.43 0.12 -1.68
C LYS A 710 15.38 -0.35 -0.67
N SER A 711 14.30 0.41 -0.46
CA SER A 711 13.26 0.12 0.55
C SER A 711 12.74 -1.33 0.50
N ALA A 712 12.51 -1.93 -0.68
CA ALA A 712 12.03 -3.31 -0.81
C ALA A 712 13.00 -4.41 -0.32
N HIS A 713 14.32 -4.16 -0.27
CA HIS A 713 15.32 -5.18 0.10
C HIS A 713 15.44 -5.40 1.61
N HIS A 714 15.14 -4.36 2.41
CA HIS A 714 15.35 -4.42 3.84
C HIS A 714 14.25 -5.19 4.58
N ASN A 715 13.03 -5.29 4.02
CA ASN A 715 11.88 -5.67 4.83
C ASN A 715 10.89 -6.69 4.26
N SER A 716 11.17 -7.36 3.13
CA SER A 716 10.42 -8.57 2.73
C SER A 716 10.34 -9.67 3.80
N LYS A 717 11.17 -9.56 4.85
CA LYS A 717 11.09 -10.30 6.10
C LYS A 717 11.37 -9.33 7.24
N VAL A 718 10.65 -9.47 8.37
CA VAL A 718 11.05 -8.84 9.64
C VAL A 718 12.45 -9.35 10.02
N LYS A 719 13.45 -8.49 9.86
CA LYS A 719 14.84 -8.75 10.28
C LYS A 719 15.07 -7.99 11.57
N TYR A 720 15.59 -8.69 12.57
CA TYR A 720 15.92 -8.14 13.87
C TYR A 720 17.36 -8.52 14.24
N HIS A 721 17.96 -7.78 15.17
CA HIS A 721 19.25 -8.14 15.73
C HIS A 721 19.05 -9.35 16.64
N LYS A 722 19.69 -10.48 16.31
CA LYS A 722 19.84 -11.55 17.28
C LYS A 722 20.74 -11.03 18.39
N ILE A 723 20.14 -10.54 19.47
CA ILE A 723 20.88 -10.33 20.70
C ILE A 723 21.26 -11.73 21.19
N PRO A 724 22.53 -11.98 21.56
CA PRO A 724 22.88 -13.23 22.23
C PRO A 724 22.00 -13.39 23.48
N SER A 725 21.02 -14.30 23.41
CA SER A 725 20.08 -14.73 24.47
C SER A 725 20.00 -13.79 25.70
N PRO A 726 18.98 -12.92 25.78
CA PRO A 726 18.76 -11.99 26.90
C PRO A 726 18.46 -12.65 28.25
N LYS A 727 18.39 -13.98 28.35
CA LYS A 727 18.20 -14.70 29.64
C LYS A 727 19.21 -14.28 30.72
N LYS A 728 20.36 -13.70 30.36
CA LYS A 728 21.37 -13.18 31.29
C LYS A 728 21.23 -11.69 31.65
N LEU A 729 20.53 -10.85 30.86
CA LEU A 729 20.44 -9.39 31.09
C LEU A 729 19.05 -8.93 31.60
N TYR A 730 17.95 -9.53 31.15
CA TYR A 730 16.60 -9.11 31.55
C TYR A 730 16.17 -9.66 32.91
N ARG A 731 16.68 -10.85 33.31
CA ARG A 731 16.42 -11.41 34.65
C ARG A 731 16.90 -10.48 35.76
N PRO A 732 18.13 -9.95 35.73
CA PRO A 732 18.58 -8.96 36.70
C PRO A 732 17.72 -7.69 36.74
N ILE A 733 17.32 -7.15 35.59
CA ILE A 733 16.55 -5.89 35.53
C ILE A 733 15.12 -6.08 36.05
N LYS A 734 14.41 -7.12 35.60
CA LYS A 734 13.08 -7.48 36.12
C LYS A 734 13.15 -7.83 37.61
N TYR A 735 14.16 -8.58 38.03
CA TYR A 735 14.41 -8.90 39.44
C TYR A 735 14.67 -7.63 40.28
N THR A 736 15.43 -6.67 39.75
CA THR A 736 15.72 -5.39 40.41
C THR A 736 14.47 -4.53 40.50
N TYR A 737 13.66 -4.45 39.43
CA TYR A 737 12.39 -3.73 39.42
C TYR A 737 11.38 -4.34 40.41
N ASP A 738 11.24 -5.66 40.42
CA ASP A 738 10.38 -6.39 41.37
C ASP A 738 10.89 -6.21 42.82
N LEU A 739 12.20 -6.17 43.03
CA LEU A 739 12.83 -5.82 44.32
C LEU A 739 12.51 -4.38 44.75
N ILE A 740 12.57 -3.41 43.84
CA ILE A 740 12.23 -2.02 44.11
C ILE A 740 10.74 -1.88 44.43
N LYS A 741 9.85 -2.49 43.63
CA LYS A 741 8.39 -2.51 43.87
C LYS A 741 8.06 -3.15 45.23
N THR A 742 8.72 -4.26 45.55
CA THR A 742 8.60 -4.93 46.85
C THR A 742 9.14 -4.05 47.99
N SER A 743 10.24 -3.35 47.78
CA SER A 743 10.85 -2.45 48.77
C SER A 743 9.99 -1.22 49.05
N ILE A 744 9.36 -0.64 48.03
CA ILE A 744 8.40 0.46 48.17
C ILE A 744 7.15 0.01 48.93
N LYS A 745 6.59 -1.17 48.58
CA LYS A 745 5.47 -1.76 49.31
C LYS A 745 5.80 -2.02 50.78
N ARG A 746 7.02 -2.51 51.07
CA ARG A 746 7.54 -2.71 52.43
C ARG A 746 7.78 -1.40 53.18
N TYR A 747 8.21 -0.34 52.51
CA TYR A 747 8.39 0.98 53.13
C TYR A 747 7.05 1.57 53.59
N LYS A 748 6.01 1.45 52.77
CA LYS A 748 4.63 1.83 53.14
C LYS A 748 4.14 1.04 54.37
N LEU A 749 4.31 -0.28 54.36
CA LEU A 749 4.00 -1.15 55.51
C LEU A 749 4.81 -0.81 56.77
N LYS A 750 6.07 -0.36 56.63
CA LYS A 750 6.92 0.05 57.76
C LYS A 750 6.45 1.37 58.39
N LYS A 751 5.90 2.28 57.58
CA LYS A 751 5.28 3.53 58.05
C LYS A 751 3.99 3.24 58.80
N GLU A 752 3.12 2.39 58.26
CA GLU A 752 1.90 1.91 58.92
C GLU A 752 2.21 1.19 60.24
N TYR A 753 3.22 0.30 60.26
CA TYR A 753 3.66 -0.37 61.48
C TYR A 753 4.18 0.58 62.56
N LYS A 754 4.86 1.67 62.18
CA LYS A 754 5.34 2.68 63.13
C LYS A 754 4.18 3.43 63.78
N ASN A 755 3.12 3.70 63.02
CA ASN A 755 1.90 4.32 63.54
C ASN A 755 1.19 3.38 64.53
N VAL A 756 0.97 2.12 64.16
CA VAL A 756 0.36 1.11 65.06
C VAL A 756 1.19 0.89 66.33
N LYS A 757 2.53 0.89 66.23
CA LYS A 757 3.41 0.77 67.40
C LYS A 757 3.29 1.95 68.37
N ASN A 758 3.08 3.16 67.84
CA ASN A 758 2.90 4.35 68.68
C ASN A 758 1.52 4.34 69.36
N GLU A 759 0.47 3.94 68.64
CA GLU A 759 -0.88 3.77 69.19
C GLU A 759 -0.92 2.74 70.32
N ILE A 760 -0.22 1.60 70.17
CA ILE A 760 -0.07 0.60 71.23
C ILE A 760 0.66 1.19 72.45
N LYS A 761 1.71 2.01 72.25
CA LYS A 761 2.43 2.65 73.36
C LYS A 761 1.54 3.62 74.12
N GLU A 762 0.71 4.38 73.42
CA GLU A 762 -0.26 5.30 74.04
C GLU A 762 -1.33 4.54 74.83
N ASN A 763 -1.84 3.43 74.29
CA ASN A 763 -2.82 2.60 75.00
C ASN A 763 -2.24 1.96 76.26
N ILE A 764 -1.01 1.44 76.21
CA ILE A 764 -0.31 0.91 77.39
C ILE A 764 -0.07 2.01 78.45
N ALA A 765 0.22 3.25 78.01
CA ALA A 765 0.39 4.36 78.94
C ALA A 765 -0.93 4.71 79.65
N LYS A 766 -2.05 4.73 78.91
CA LYS A 766 -3.39 4.95 79.46
C LYS A 766 -3.80 3.85 80.44
N GLU A 767 -3.55 2.58 80.11
CA GLU A 767 -3.83 1.45 81.02
C GLU A 767 -3.02 1.54 82.32
N LYS A 768 -1.74 1.92 82.24
CA LYS A 768 -0.91 2.10 83.44
C LYS A 768 -1.39 3.27 84.32
N GLU A 769 -1.92 4.32 83.71
CA GLU A 769 -2.51 5.45 84.42
C GLU A 769 -3.83 5.07 85.10
N GLN A 770 -4.64 4.25 84.42
CA GLN A 770 -5.90 3.70 84.94
C GLN A 770 -5.67 2.67 86.06
N GLN A 771 -4.62 1.85 85.97
CA GLN A 771 -4.20 0.95 87.06
C GLN A 771 -3.69 1.74 88.28
N LYS A 772 -2.96 2.85 88.06
CA LYS A 772 -2.54 3.75 89.14
C LYS A 772 -3.71 4.44 89.84
N SER A 773 -4.82 4.71 89.16
CA SER A 773 -6.01 5.28 89.78
C SER A 773 -6.81 4.25 90.58
N LEU A 774 -6.85 2.99 90.12
CA LEU A 774 -7.49 1.86 90.83
C LEU A 774 -6.74 1.45 92.11
N LEU A 775 -5.43 1.69 92.19
CA LEU A 775 -4.59 1.39 93.36
C LEU A 775 -4.71 2.39 94.52
N LYS A 776 -5.62 3.38 94.43
CA LYS A 776 -5.87 4.38 95.50
C LYS A 776 -7.13 4.13 96.34
N THR A 777 -7.79 2.98 96.19
CA THR A 777 -8.99 2.67 96.97
C THR A 777 -8.68 1.56 97.96
N ASP A 778 -8.61 1.93 99.24
CA ASP A 778 -8.43 1.01 100.37
C ASP A 778 -9.62 0.04 100.45
N ILE A 779 -9.37 -1.26 100.28
CA ILE A 779 -10.36 -2.31 100.55
C ILE A 779 -9.77 -3.35 101.49
N SER A 780 -10.56 -3.60 102.53
CA SER A 780 -10.35 -4.45 103.70
C SER A 780 -10.21 -5.95 103.38
N SER A 781 -9.45 -6.64 104.23
CA SER A 781 -8.69 -7.86 104.01
C SER A 781 -9.45 -9.19 104.09
N LYS A 782 -10.60 -9.35 103.42
CA LYS A 782 -11.21 -10.69 103.23
C LYS A 782 -11.64 -11.08 101.82
N GLU A 783 -11.46 -10.22 100.82
CA GLU A 783 -11.65 -10.54 99.38
C GLU A 783 -10.33 -10.81 98.63
N VAL A 784 -9.22 -10.97 99.34
CA VAL A 784 -7.87 -11.01 98.74
C VAL A 784 -7.57 -12.37 98.07
N ASP A 785 -8.06 -13.49 98.59
CA ASP A 785 -7.65 -14.82 98.08
C ASP A 785 -8.33 -15.25 96.77
N GLN A 786 -9.55 -14.77 96.51
CA GLN A 786 -10.24 -15.01 95.23
C GLN A 786 -9.74 -14.03 94.15
N ASN A 787 -9.54 -12.76 94.51
CA ASN A 787 -8.94 -11.77 93.61
C ASN A 787 -7.49 -12.11 93.24
N GLN A 788 -6.70 -12.69 94.15
CA GLN A 788 -5.33 -13.12 93.83
C GLN A 788 -5.32 -14.24 92.76
N LYS A 789 -6.30 -15.15 92.79
CA LYS A 789 -6.44 -16.21 91.76
C LYS A 789 -6.88 -15.66 90.41
N ASP A 790 -7.79 -14.69 90.39
CA ASP A 790 -8.24 -14.07 89.15
C ASP A 790 -7.19 -13.11 88.56
N VAL A 791 -6.46 -12.38 89.41
CA VAL A 791 -5.28 -11.58 89.01
C VAL A 791 -4.19 -12.49 88.45
N ASN A 792 -3.93 -13.65 89.06
CA ASN A 792 -2.96 -14.62 88.53
C ASN A 792 -3.40 -15.22 87.18
N LYS A 793 -4.70 -15.47 86.97
CA LYS A 793 -5.21 -15.90 85.66
C LYS A 793 -5.07 -14.81 84.59
N VAL A 794 -5.33 -13.55 84.94
CA VAL A 794 -5.16 -12.40 84.05
C VAL A 794 -3.68 -12.22 83.71
N LEU A 795 -2.78 -12.25 84.69
CA LEU A 795 -1.33 -12.17 84.49
C LEU A 795 -0.79 -13.30 83.61
N ILE A 796 -1.30 -14.52 83.77
CA ILE A 796 -0.91 -15.66 82.92
C ILE A 796 -1.41 -15.45 81.47
N LYS A 797 -2.62 -14.92 81.29
CA LYS A 797 -3.17 -14.61 79.97
C LYS A 797 -2.41 -13.48 79.28
N GLU A 798 -2.07 -12.42 80.00
CA GLU A 798 -1.28 -11.29 79.51
C GLU A 798 0.18 -11.68 79.22
N SER A 799 0.76 -12.56 80.04
CA SER A 799 2.10 -13.12 79.80
C SER A 799 2.14 -13.99 78.54
N ARG A 800 1.07 -14.76 78.29
CA ARG A 800 0.92 -15.56 77.07
C ARG A 800 0.73 -14.68 75.83
N GLN A 801 -0.11 -13.64 75.91
CA GLN A 801 -0.27 -12.66 74.83
C GLN A 801 1.03 -11.87 74.57
N SER A 802 1.78 -11.54 75.62
CA SER A 802 3.09 -10.90 75.49
C SER A 802 4.11 -11.82 74.82
N ARG A 803 4.12 -13.11 75.15
CA ARG A 803 4.98 -14.12 74.49
C ARG A 803 4.61 -14.30 73.01
N GLU A 804 3.33 -14.41 72.67
CA GLU A 804 2.86 -14.49 71.28
C GLU A 804 3.23 -13.23 70.48
N GLN A 805 3.13 -12.06 71.11
CA GLN A 805 3.54 -10.79 70.51
C GLN A 805 5.07 -10.70 70.33
N ILE A 806 5.85 -11.21 71.28
CA ILE A 806 7.31 -11.30 71.18
C ILE A 806 7.71 -12.27 70.05
N GLU A 807 7.10 -13.44 69.94
CA GLU A 807 7.33 -14.37 68.81
C GLU A 807 6.98 -13.75 67.45
N LYS A 808 5.86 -13.02 67.37
CA LYS A 808 5.47 -12.28 66.16
C LYS A 808 6.50 -11.20 65.80
N ASN A 809 7.07 -10.53 66.80
CA ASN A 809 8.13 -9.54 66.62
C ASN A 809 9.47 -10.19 66.19
N ILE A 810 9.81 -11.37 66.72
CA ILE A 810 11.00 -12.14 66.33
C ILE A 810 10.90 -12.60 64.88
N LYS A 811 9.78 -13.23 64.47
CA LYS A 811 9.55 -13.62 63.06
C LYS A 811 9.60 -12.42 62.11
N THR A 812 9.10 -11.27 62.55
CA THR A 812 9.16 -10.02 61.78
C THR A 812 10.60 -9.49 61.66
N ARG A 813 11.43 -9.66 62.69
CA ARG A 813 12.85 -9.26 62.69
C ARG A 813 13.68 -10.16 61.79
N GLU A 814 13.50 -11.48 61.85
CA GLU A 814 14.16 -12.44 60.96
C GLU A 814 13.83 -12.16 59.49
N THR A 815 12.55 -11.88 59.19
CA THR A 815 12.12 -11.49 57.84
C THR A 815 12.78 -10.19 57.36
N ARG A 816 13.08 -9.24 58.28
CA ARG A 816 13.77 -7.99 57.97
C ARG A 816 15.27 -8.20 57.75
N GLU A 817 15.92 -9.06 58.52
CA GLU A 817 17.35 -9.35 58.39
C GLU A 817 17.64 -10.13 57.09
N ILE A 818 16.81 -11.11 56.74
CA ILE A 818 16.86 -11.81 55.44
C ILE A 818 16.64 -10.83 54.28
N ALA A 819 15.73 -9.85 54.43
CA ALA A 819 15.48 -8.84 53.41
C ALA A 819 16.64 -7.84 53.25
N ASN A 820 17.29 -7.44 54.35
CA ASN A 820 18.45 -6.55 54.32
C ASN A 820 19.67 -7.25 53.70
N HIS A 821 19.88 -8.54 54.00
CA HIS A 821 20.93 -9.34 53.36
C HIS A 821 20.76 -9.40 51.84
N LYS A 822 19.54 -9.71 51.36
CA LYS A 822 19.24 -9.73 49.91
C LYS A 822 19.39 -8.37 49.24
N ARG A 823 19.15 -7.27 49.98
CA ARG A 823 19.37 -5.90 49.50
C ARG A 823 20.85 -5.58 49.36
N GLU A 824 21.68 -5.95 50.33
CA GLU A 824 23.14 -5.79 50.29
C GLU A 824 23.76 -6.60 49.13
N GLU A 825 23.35 -7.85 48.94
CA GLU A 825 23.77 -8.66 47.78
C GLU A 825 23.42 -7.98 46.44
N SER A 826 22.23 -7.38 46.36
CA SER A 826 21.78 -6.67 45.15
C SER A 826 22.57 -5.38 44.91
N LEU A 827 22.86 -4.61 45.96
CA LEU A 827 23.69 -3.40 45.85
C LEU A 827 25.13 -3.72 45.48
N ASN A 828 25.69 -4.82 45.99
CA ASN A 828 27.02 -5.29 45.60
C ASN A 828 27.06 -5.84 44.17
N LEU A 829 25.94 -6.34 43.65
CA LEU A 829 25.81 -6.67 42.22
C LEU A 829 25.74 -5.41 41.35
N ILE A 830 24.99 -4.38 41.77
CA ILE A 830 24.88 -3.09 41.08
C ILE A 830 26.23 -2.37 41.02
N ARG A 831 27.02 -2.42 42.11
CA ARG A 831 28.38 -1.84 42.17
C ARG A 831 29.39 -2.49 41.21
N LYS A 832 29.10 -3.68 40.69
CA LYS A 832 29.96 -4.36 39.70
C LYS A 832 29.71 -3.91 38.25
N PHE A 833 28.65 -3.14 38.01
CA PHE A 833 28.38 -2.58 36.68
C PHE A 833 29.25 -1.36 36.44
N SER A 834 29.82 -1.26 35.25
CA SER A 834 30.59 -0.07 34.86
C SER A 834 29.66 1.13 34.69
N LYS A 835 30.20 2.35 34.76
CA LYS A 835 29.43 3.58 34.49
C LYS A 835 28.69 3.50 33.15
N LYS A 836 29.31 2.88 32.14
CA LYS A 836 28.73 2.66 30.81
C LYS A 836 27.56 1.68 30.82
N ASP A 837 27.62 0.63 31.65
CA ASP A 837 26.51 -0.31 31.82
C ASP A 837 25.32 0.35 32.56
N LEU A 838 25.60 1.24 33.51
CA LEU A 838 24.59 2.00 34.24
C LEU A 838 23.94 3.08 33.37
N GLU A 839 24.69 3.74 32.48
CA GLU A 839 24.17 4.66 31.47
C GLU A 839 23.25 3.93 30.48
N LEU A 840 23.66 2.76 29.98
CA LEU A 840 22.82 1.89 29.13
C LEU A 840 21.54 1.44 29.86
N LEU A 841 21.66 1.14 31.16
CA LEU A 841 20.52 0.75 32.00
C LEU A 841 19.53 1.91 32.19
N ASN A 842 20.05 3.14 32.34
CA ASN A 842 19.25 4.34 32.54
C ASN A 842 18.50 4.72 31.25
N GLU A 843 19.15 4.56 30.09
CA GLU A 843 18.49 4.69 28.78
C GLU A 843 17.40 3.62 28.56
N CYS A 844 17.61 2.39 29.06
CA CYS A 844 16.60 1.32 29.02
C CYS A 844 15.46 1.47 30.03
N LEU A 845 15.62 2.22 31.13
CA LEU A 845 14.62 2.39 32.18
C LEU A 845 13.81 3.70 32.07
N LEU A 846 14.38 4.73 31.44
CA LEU A 846 13.68 5.98 31.10
C LEU A 846 12.97 5.91 29.72
N GLY A 847 13.37 4.96 28.88
CA GLY A 847 12.63 4.46 27.70
C GLY A 847 11.45 3.58 28.10
#